data_AF-A0A7J7DPR3-F1
#
_entry.id   AF-A0A7J7DPR3-F1
#
_cell.length_a   1.000
_cell.length_b   1.000
_cell.length_c   1.000
_cell.angle_alpha   90.00
_cell.angle_beta   90.00
_cell.angle_gamma   90.00
#
_symmetry.space_group_name_H-M   'P 1'
#
loop_
_entity.id
_entity.type
_entity.pdbx_description
1 polymer ?
#
loop_
_entity_poly.entity_id
_entity_poly.type
_entity_poly.pdbx_seq_one_letter_code
_entity_poly.pdbx_strand_id
1 'polypeptide(L)'
;MKTSYFKKGIHPLPGARKALHKLSRFCNFSVVTSRQNAIKDHTIEWIERHYPGLFREIHFGNHFALDGESRPKSEICRSLGANVLIDDNPRYAAECAEAGIKVLLFDYENSYPWCKTELVNKHPLVTKVENWEEDSKCTSTWSQDNRNYIFMMPEPWDDNNLGLWFSGREGIVEEEEEEENDKYQSSNGCRNADSAKGYEPDLISTACNRTLHQELCISSLRSDPRSHSSDLEGLAEIALNISTIHGVQTLSYINHLKSNVGGNVSEYVLTCLSDCMEEYSEAIDKLEDSVGALMNRSFDDLVTFVTAAMTDSDTCEEGFEENPEEVSPLTKRNQDFNFPNPALNFMSEKTKNPNLNKHDIQTWLSGAITFQQACKDSAEEGLEILSNRDEIIAHMDHLTRLASNSLALVNRITCKSSNSSTSRHLNEGRDFPSWLSSKDRKLLQASTIRANAVVAKDGTGNYRTVSEAMQAASGNRFVIYVKAGVYKEKIISNKDGITWIGDGKFASVIVNDDSVKGGASMPSSATFTITGDGFIARDIGFQNTVGPNGEQALALYVSSDHSVFYRCSIVGYQDTLYAVALQQFYRECDICGTIDFIFGNAAAVLQNCNIMFQRPRPGGFYNVILANGRTDPGQNTGFSLQNCRIAASSEFNAVKHSYKSYLGRPWKDYSRAIVMQSNIDDSIASRGWVEWPGAGSGTLKTPYFAEYANLGPGGGTSGRVNWPGYHVIGAPDAAKFTVRNFIAGHLWIPSTGVIFNSDLQ
;
A
#
# COMPACT_ATOMS: atom_id res chain seq x y z
N MET A 1 12.02 -34.26 4.41
CA MET A 1 11.44 -32.95 4.02
C MET A 1 12.17 -32.45 2.78
N LYS A 2 11.46 -31.99 1.74
CA LYS A 2 12.06 -31.42 0.52
C LYS A 2 12.21 -29.91 0.73
N THR A 3 13.42 -29.43 0.97
CA THR A 3 13.71 -28.00 1.15
C THR A 3 13.65 -27.27 -0.20
N SER A 4 12.68 -26.37 -0.36
CA SER A 4 12.54 -25.46 -1.50
C SER A 4 13.67 -24.42 -1.58
N TYR A 5 14.37 -24.19 -0.46
CA TYR A 5 15.50 -23.30 -0.27
C TYR A 5 16.55 -23.34 -1.40
N PHE A 6 16.93 -24.54 -1.86
CA PHE A 6 18.00 -24.68 -2.86
C PHE A 6 17.60 -24.37 -4.32
N LYS A 7 16.33 -24.05 -4.60
CA LYS A 7 15.83 -24.00 -5.99
C LYS A 7 15.84 -22.62 -6.64
N LYS A 8 15.83 -21.50 -5.90
CA LYS A 8 15.59 -20.18 -6.51
C LYS A 8 16.32 -18.95 -5.92
N GLY A 9 17.01 -19.05 -4.79
CA GLY A 9 17.61 -17.86 -4.12
C GLY A 9 19.14 -17.73 -4.16
N ILE A 10 19.87 -18.64 -4.81
CA ILE A 10 21.34 -18.58 -4.82
C ILE A 10 21.80 -18.00 -6.16
N HIS A 11 22.47 -16.84 -6.14
CA HIS A 11 23.09 -16.24 -7.31
C HIS A 11 24.62 -16.36 -7.26
N PRO A 12 25.31 -16.49 -8.41
CA PRO A 12 26.76 -16.40 -8.47
C PRO A 12 27.27 -15.07 -7.90
N LEU A 13 28.37 -15.13 -7.13
CA LEU A 13 29.04 -13.91 -6.67
C LEU A 13 29.43 -13.03 -7.87
N PRO A 14 29.24 -11.69 -7.80
CA PRO A 14 29.66 -10.78 -8.85
C PRO A 14 31.12 -11.00 -9.25
N GLY A 15 31.39 -11.06 -10.55
CA GLY A 15 32.73 -11.30 -11.08
C GLY A 15 33.18 -12.77 -11.13
N ALA A 16 32.59 -13.68 -10.34
CA ALA A 16 33.01 -15.08 -10.25
C ALA A 16 33.04 -15.80 -11.60
N ARG A 17 31.96 -15.69 -12.37
CA ARG A 17 31.86 -16.34 -13.69
C ARG A 17 32.95 -15.88 -14.65
N LYS A 18 33.25 -14.57 -14.68
CA LYS A 18 34.26 -13.98 -15.56
C LYS A 18 35.67 -14.41 -15.13
N ALA A 19 35.96 -14.38 -13.83
CA ALA A 19 37.25 -14.77 -13.28
C ALA A 19 37.52 -16.27 -13.50
N LEU A 20 36.58 -17.14 -13.14
CA LEU A 20 36.74 -18.59 -13.30
C LEU A 20 36.83 -18.99 -14.77
N HIS A 21 36.08 -18.36 -15.69
CA HIS A 21 36.30 -18.59 -17.13
C HIS A 21 37.70 -18.18 -17.59
N LYS A 22 38.24 -17.06 -17.08
CA LYS A 22 39.60 -16.64 -17.41
C LYS A 22 40.65 -17.63 -16.88
N LEU A 23 40.46 -18.11 -15.65
CA LEU A 23 41.34 -19.08 -15.00
C LEU A 23 41.27 -20.47 -15.63
N SER A 24 40.10 -20.91 -16.11
CA SER A 24 39.90 -22.21 -16.75
C SER A 24 40.77 -22.44 -18.00
N ARG A 25 41.34 -21.36 -18.56
CA ARG A 25 42.31 -21.42 -19.66
C ARG A 25 43.68 -21.97 -19.23
N PHE A 26 43.97 -21.91 -17.93
CA PHE A 26 45.27 -22.24 -17.35
C PHE A 26 45.19 -23.41 -16.36
N CYS A 27 44.01 -23.69 -15.83
CA CYS A 27 43.78 -24.77 -14.88
C CYS A 27 42.48 -25.53 -15.11
N ASN A 28 42.47 -26.79 -14.68
CA ASN A 28 41.24 -27.56 -14.52
C ASN A 28 40.56 -27.14 -13.23
N PHE A 29 39.24 -27.31 -13.15
CA PHE A 29 38.46 -27.09 -11.94
C PHE A 29 37.58 -28.29 -11.62
N SER A 30 37.48 -28.64 -10.34
CA SER A 30 36.50 -29.60 -9.80
C SER A 30 35.86 -29.02 -8.55
N VAL A 31 34.57 -29.27 -8.34
CA VAL A 31 33.80 -28.82 -7.16
C VAL A 31 33.88 -29.85 -6.04
N VAL A 32 34.18 -29.41 -4.82
CA VAL A 32 34.24 -30.28 -3.62
C VAL A 32 33.39 -29.69 -2.50
N THR A 33 32.10 -30.02 -2.45
CA THR A 33 31.10 -29.42 -1.56
C THR A 33 30.85 -30.27 -0.31
N SER A 34 30.66 -29.64 0.85
CA SER A 34 30.25 -30.29 2.11
C SER A 34 28.79 -30.76 2.08
N ARG A 35 27.98 -30.28 1.13
CA ARG A 35 26.54 -30.57 1.00
C ARG A 35 26.19 -32.05 1.14
N GLN A 36 25.00 -32.29 1.69
CA GLN A 36 24.40 -33.60 1.79
C GLN A 36 24.04 -34.18 0.42
N ASN A 37 24.12 -35.50 0.30
CA ASN A 37 23.72 -36.21 -0.92
C ASN A 37 22.23 -35.98 -1.29
N ALA A 38 21.38 -35.67 -0.31
CA ALA A 38 19.95 -35.41 -0.52
C ALA A 38 19.66 -34.22 -1.45
N ILE A 39 20.61 -33.28 -1.58
CA ILE A 39 20.48 -32.08 -2.43
C ILE A 39 21.45 -32.08 -3.62
N LYS A 40 22.05 -33.25 -3.92
CA LYS A 40 23.05 -33.42 -4.97
C LYS A 40 22.55 -32.97 -6.33
N ASP A 41 21.40 -33.48 -6.77
CA ASP A 41 20.86 -33.19 -8.11
C ASP A 41 20.55 -31.70 -8.28
N HIS A 42 20.04 -31.04 -7.24
CA HIS A 42 19.78 -29.59 -7.25
C HIS A 42 21.06 -28.76 -7.30
N THR A 43 22.10 -29.21 -6.61
CA THR A 43 23.41 -28.56 -6.64
C THR A 43 24.05 -28.69 -8.02
N ILE A 44 23.99 -29.87 -8.64
CA ILE A 44 24.48 -30.09 -10.00
C ILE A 44 23.71 -29.23 -11.01
N GLU A 45 22.38 -29.21 -10.93
CA GLU A 45 21.54 -28.38 -11.81
C GLU A 45 21.86 -26.88 -11.68
N TRP A 46 22.08 -26.41 -10.45
CA TRP A 46 22.44 -25.01 -10.20
C TRP A 46 23.81 -24.67 -10.79
N ILE A 47 24.80 -25.56 -10.65
CA ILE A 47 26.16 -25.37 -11.19
C ILE A 47 26.11 -25.34 -12.72
N GLU A 48 25.43 -26.29 -13.35
CA GLU A 48 25.31 -26.31 -14.82
C GLU A 48 24.56 -25.08 -15.36
N ARG A 49 23.57 -24.57 -14.62
CA ARG A 49 22.83 -23.36 -15.01
C ARG A 49 23.71 -22.11 -15.03
N HIS A 50 24.63 -21.96 -14.07
CA HIS A 50 25.40 -20.73 -13.88
C HIS A 50 26.85 -20.81 -14.39
N TYR A 51 27.41 -22.02 -14.46
CA TYR A 51 28.79 -22.31 -14.87
C TYR A 51 28.85 -23.51 -15.84
N PRO A 52 28.09 -23.47 -16.96
CA PRO A 52 27.97 -24.60 -17.86
C PRO A 52 29.34 -25.05 -18.39
N GLY A 53 29.66 -26.32 -18.22
CA GLY A 53 30.89 -26.93 -18.75
C GLY A 53 32.21 -26.43 -18.13
N LEU A 54 32.16 -25.70 -17.01
CA LEU A 54 33.35 -25.12 -16.39
C LEU A 54 34.08 -26.10 -15.46
N PHE A 55 33.33 -27.01 -14.82
CA PHE A 55 33.85 -27.95 -13.83
C PHE A 55 33.93 -29.35 -14.40
N ARG A 56 35.05 -30.04 -14.15
CA ARG A 56 35.30 -31.40 -14.63
C ARG A 56 34.49 -32.42 -13.85
N GLU A 57 34.50 -32.30 -12.52
CA GLU A 57 33.83 -33.21 -11.59
C GLU A 57 33.25 -32.44 -10.40
N ILE A 58 32.20 -32.98 -9.78
CA ILE A 58 31.53 -32.43 -8.60
C ILE A 58 31.48 -33.52 -7.53
N HIS A 59 32.14 -33.29 -6.39
CA HIS A 59 32.31 -34.22 -5.28
C HIS A 59 31.57 -33.70 -4.04
N PHE A 60 30.90 -34.59 -3.32
CA PHE A 60 30.12 -34.27 -2.13
C PHE A 60 30.74 -34.94 -0.91
N GLY A 61 31.01 -34.17 0.14
CA GLY A 61 31.51 -34.61 1.44
C GLY A 61 30.43 -35.19 2.35
N ASN A 62 29.15 -34.92 2.06
CA ASN A 62 28.00 -35.44 2.80
C ASN A 62 28.07 -35.14 4.32
N HIS A 63 28.56 -33.96 4.69
CA HIS A 63 28.67 -33.57 6.09
C HIS A 63 27.27 -33.45 6.71
N PHE A 64 27.12 -33.97 7.94
CA PHE A 64 25.90 -33.88 8.75
C PHE A 64 24.64 -34.58 8.20
N ALA A 65 24.77 -35.51 7.25
CA ALA A 65 23.64 -36.33 6.77
C ALA A 65 23.29 -37.48 7.74
N LEU A 66 22.01 -37.88 7.76
CA LEU A 66 21.51 -39.01 8.57
C LEU A 66 21.91 -40.40 8.01
N ASP A 67 22.27 -40.48 6.72
CA ASP A 67 22.70 -41.71 6.03
C ASP A 67 23.93 -41.45 5.12
N GLY A 68 24.79 -42.45 4.98
CA GLY A 68 26.01 -42.42 4.15
C GLY A 68 27.28 -41.98 4.91
N GLU A 69 28.46 -42.29 4.36
CA GLU A 69 29.74 -41.90 4.99
C GLU A 69 30.08 -40.43 4.71
N SER A 70 30.36 -39.67 5.77
CA SER A 70 30.87 -38.30 5.68
C SER A 70 32.36 -38.34 5.36
N ARG A 71 32.79 -37.59 4.35
CA ARG A 71 34.19 -37.50 3.93
C ARG A 71 34.68 -36.05 4.01
N PRO A 72 35.71 -35.76 4.82
CA PRO A 72 36.24 -34.41 4.96
C PRO A 72 36.72 -33.82 3.63
N LYS A 73 36.51 -32.53 3.43
CA LYS A 73 36.95 -31.81 2.22
C LYS A 73 38.45 -31.94 1.97
N SER A 74 39.26 -31.90 3.03
CA SER A 74 40.71 -32.05 2.92
C SER A 74 41.10 -33.41 2.32
N GLU A 75 40.40 -34.48 2.67
CA GLU A 75 40.62 -35.82 2.16
C GLU A 75 40.20 -35.92 0.68
N ILE A 76 39.06 -35.35 0.31
CA ILE A 76 38.59 -35.31 -1.07
C ILE A 76 39.58 -34.52 -1.93
N CYS A 77 39.95 -33.31 -1.52
CA CYS A 77 40.93 -32.48 -2.22
C CYS A 77 42.29 -33.19 -2.37
N ARG A 78 42.76 -33.89 -1.32
CA ARG A 78 44.00 -34.68 -1.40
C ARG A 78 43.88 -35.84 -2.38
N SER A 79 42.75 -36.56 -2.39
CA SER A 79 42.53 -37.70 -3.29
C SER A 79 42.49 -37.28 -4.77
N LEU A 80 42.09 -36.04 -5.04
CA LEU A 80 42.07 -35.44 -6.37
C LEU A 80 43.41 -34.80 -6.77
N GLY A 81 44.37 -34.73 -5.85
CA GLY A 81 45.65 -34.06 -6.07
C GLY A 81 45.54 -32.55 -6.19
N ALA A 82 44.65 -31.91 -5.41
CA ALA A 82 44.45 -30.46 -5.42
C ALA A 82 45.73 -29.70 -5.06
N ASN A 83 46.15 -28.76 -5.90
CA ASN A 83 47.24 -27.86 -5.55
C ASN A 83 46.75 -26.61 -4.79
N VAL A 84 45.52 -26.18 -5.07
CA VAL A 84 44.88 -24.99 -4.49
C VAL A 84 43.42 -25.28 -4.20
N LEU A 85 42.91 -24.75 -3.09
CA LEU A 85 41.50 -24.66 -2.73
C LEU A 85 41.07 -23.19 -2.67
N ILE A 86 39.87 -22.88 -3.16
CA ILE A 86 39.16 -21.61 -2.90
C ILE A 86 37.95 -21.97 -2.03
N ASP A 87 37.86 -21.41 -0.83
CA ASP A 87 36.80 -21.69 0.15
C ASP A 87 36.57 -20.41 0.98
N ASP A 88 35.34 -20.14 1.39
CA ASP A 88 34.96 -19.02 2.24
C ASP A 88 34.91 -19.40 3.74
N ASN A 89 35.06 -20.69 4.05
CA ASN A 89 35.02 -21.18 5.42
C ASN A 89 36.45 -21.33 6.00
N PRO A 90 36.78 -20.60 7.08
CA PRO A 90 38.11 -20.63 7.69
C PRO A 90 38.47 -22.02 8.24
N ARG A 91 37.49 -22.82 8.68
CA ARG A 91 37.74 -24.16 9.21
C ARG A 91 38.24 -25.10 8.12
N TYR A 92 37.57 -25.10 6.96
CA TYR A 92 37.98 -25.93 5.83
C TYR A 92 39.28 -25.44 5.20
N ALA A 93 39.49 -24.11 5.21
CA ALA A 93 40.75 -23.52 4.80
C ALA A 93 41.91 -24.00 5.69
N ALA A 94 41.75 -23.98 7.01
CA ALA A 94 42.76 -24.49 7.93
C ALA A 94 43.02 -25.99 7.71
N GLU A 95 41.97 -26.81 7.63
CA GLU A 95 42.08 -28.26 7.46
C GLU A 95 42.80 -28.65 6.14
N CYS A 96 42.50 -27.96 5.05
CA CYS A 96 43.17 -28.19 3.77
C CYS A 96 44.61 -27.66 3.76
N ALA A 97 44.87 -26.56 4.45
CA ALA A 97 46.21 -26.01 4.60
C ALA A 97 47.11 -26.91 5.44
N GLU A 98 46.60 -27.51 6.52
CA GLU A 98 47.27 -28.56 7.30
C GLU A 98 47.54 -29.81 6.47
N ALA A 99 46.66 -30.10 5.50
CA ALA A 99 46.84 -31.16 4.52
C ALA A 99 47.87 -30.85 3.43
N GLY A 100 48.52 -29.67 3.46
CA GLY A 100 49.55 -29.24 2.51
C GLY A 100 49.01 -28.58 1.24
N ILE A 101 47.72 -28.23 1.20
CA ILE A 101 47.05 -27.61 0.05
C ILE A 101 47.07 -26.10 0.25
N LYS A 102 47.44 -25.33 -0.78
CA LYS A 102 47.34 -23.86 -0.70
C LYS A 102 45.87 -23.45 -0.69
N VAL A 103 45.49 -22.49 0.14
CA VAL A 103 44.10 -22.03 0.23
C VAL A 103 43.99 -20.54 -0.03
N LEU A 104 43.03 -20.18 -0.86
CA LEU A 104 42.53 -18.82 -1.00
C LEU A 104 41.25 -18.72 -0.17
N LEU A 105 41.34 -18.04 0.98
CA LEU A 105 40.20 -17.79 1.85
C LEU A 105 39.45 -16.58 1.28
N PHE A 106 38.30 -16.84 0.65
CA PHE A 106 37.56 -15.83 -0.09
C PHE A 106 36.62 -15.07 0.85
N ASP A 107 36.82 -13.76 0.98
CA ASP A 107 36.03 -12.88 1.86
C ASP A 107 35.50 -11.67 1.09
N TYR A 108 34.39 -11.86 0.37
CA TYR A 108 33.92 -10.93 -0.66
C TYR A 108 33.66 -9.50 -0.16
N GLU A 109 34.55 -8.54 -0.41
CA GLU A 109 34.50 -7.16 0.10
C GLU A 109 34.68 -7.07 1.64
N ASN A 110 35.50 -7.98 2.21
CA ASN A 110 35.81 -8.07 3.65
C ASN A 110 34.57 -8.29 4.53
N SER A 111 33.76 -9.17 3.99
CA SER A 111 32.39 -9.32 4.27
C SER A 111 32.14 -10.30 5.40
N TYR A 112 32.45 -11.54 5.11
CA TYR A 112 32.14 -12.72 5.86
C TYR A 112 32.70 -12.61 7.30
N PRO A 113 31.83 -12.46 8.32
CA PRO A 113 32.26 -12.33 9.71
C PRO A 113 33.05 -13.54 10.18
N TRP A 114 32.77 -14.73 9.64
CA TRP A 114 33.52 -15.95 9.93
C TRP A 114 34.98 -15.88 9.44
N CYS A 115 35.29 -15.14 8.39
CA CYS A 115 36.66 -14.94 7.89
C CYS A 115 37.54 -14.02 8.79
N LYS A 116 36.97 -13.41 9.84
CA LYS A 116 37.65 -12.45 10.73
C LYS A 116 38.42 -13.12 11.88
N THR A 117 38.53 -14.44 11.89
CA THR A 117 39.28 -15.20 12.89
C THR A 117 40.80 -15.07 12.69
N GLU A 118 41.54 -14.59 13.69
CA GLU A 118 42.99 -14.32 13.58
C GLU A 118 43.86 -15.57 13.33
N LEU A 119 43.40 -16.76 13.73
CA LEU A 119 44.20 -17.99 13.71
C LEU A 119 44.45 -18.52 12.29
N VAL A 120 43.43 -18.51 11.43
CA VAL A 120 43.52 -19.05 10.06
C VAL A 120 44.28 -18.08 9.14
N ASN A 121 44.11 -16.79 9.38
CA ASN A 121 44.77 -15.72 8.62
C ASN A 121 46.30 -15.66 8.81
N LYS A 122 46.84 -16.37 9.80
CA LYS A 122 48.29 -16.46 10.07
C LYS A 122 48.94 -17.73 9.49
N HIS A 123 48.17 -18.64 8.88
CA HIS A 123 48.71 -19.88 8.33
C HIS A 123 49.48 -19.63 7.02
N PRO A 124 50.72 -20.13 6.84
CA PRO A 124 51.59 -19.77 5.71
C PRO A 124 51.08 -20.23 4.33
N LEU A 125 50.14 -21.18 4.31
CA LEU A 125 49.50 -21.68 3.09
C LEU A 125 48.10 -21.08 2.83
N VAL A 126 47.60 -20.20 3.70
CA VAL A 126 46.31 -19.52 3.52
C VAL A 126 46.56 -18.08 3.09
N THR A 127 45.96 -17.66 1.99
CA THR A 127 45.97 -16.27 1.52
C THR A 127 44.53 -15.78 1.48
N LYS A 128 44.21 -14.72 2.23
CA LYS A 128 42.89 -14.09 2.21
C LYS A 128 42.77 -13.21 0.96
N VAL A 129 41.64 -13.29 0.26
CA VAL A 129 41.35 -12.47 -0.91
C VAL A 129 39.95 -11.86 -0.78
N GLU A 130 39.79 -10.60 -1.14
CA GLU A 130 38.54 -9.87 -0.91
C GLU A 130 37.67 -9.78 -2.16
N ASN A 131 38.21 -10.09 -3.34
CA ASN A 131 37.45 -10.09 -4.59
C ASN A 131 38.10 -10.99 -5.63
N TRP A 132 37.38 -11.23 -6.73
CA TRP A 132 37.83 -12.07 -7.82
C TRP A 132 38.98 -11.48 -8.65
N GLU A 133 39.26 -10.18 -8.54
CA GLU A 133 40.41 -9.55 -9.20
C GLU A 133 41.71 -9.83 -8.44
N GLU A 134 41.68 -9.83 -7.11
CA GLU A 134 42.77 -10.27 -6.24
C GLU A 134 43.02 -11.78 -6.34
N ASP A 135 41.94 -12.58 -6.35
CA ASP A 135 42.00 -14.02 -6.61
C ASP A 135 42.71 -14.30 -7.94
N SER A 136 42.34 -13.58 -9.01
CA SER A 136 42.96 -13.71 -10.33
C SER A 136 44.45 -13.32 -10.36
N LYS A 137 44.87 -12.37 -9.51
CA LYS A 137 46.28 -11.96 -9.37
C LYS A 137 47.09 -13.02 -8.60
N CYS A 138 46.60 -13.48 -7.45
CA CYS A 138 47.25 -14.50 -6.63
C CYS A 138 47.37 -15.84 -7.37
N THR A 139 46.32 -16.26 -8.06
CA THR A 139 46.33 -17.48 -8.88
C THR A 139 47.28 -17.37 -10.09
N SER A 140 47.40 -16.20 -10.72
CA SER A 140 48.36 -15.98 -11.82
C SER A 140 49.83 -16.08 -11.39
N THR A 141 50.17 -15.64 -10.17
CA THR A 141 51.51 -15.85 -9.58
C THR A 141 51.79 -17.31 -9.23
N TRP A 142 50.75 -18.12 -8.97
CA TRP A 142 50.91 -19.54 -8.64
C TRP A 142 50.88 -20.45 -9.87
N SER A 143 50.41 -19.95 -11.03
CA SER A 143 50.23 -20.73 -12.26
C SER A 143 51.52 -21.02 -13.02
N GLN A 144 52.67 -20.57 -12.54
CA GLN A 144 53.96 -20.90 -13.15
C GLN A 144 54.40 -22.34 -12.86
N ASP A 145 53.78 -23.04 -11.89
CA ASP A 145 54.37 -24.27 -11.34
C ASP A 145 53.55 -25.58 -11.35
N ASN A 146 52.25 -25.67 -11.72
CA ASN A 146 51.60 -26.95 -12.11
C ASN A 146 50.09 -26.81 -12.46
N ARG A 147 49.57 -27.81 -13.21
CA ARG A 147 48.30 -27.77 -13.97
C ARG A 147 47.07 -28.49 -13.35
N ASN A 148 46.83 -28.46 -12.04
CA ASN A 148 45.58 -29.00 -11.46
C ASN A 148 45.06 -28.14 -10.29
N TYR A 149 43.98 -27.39 -10.49
CA TYR A 149 43.33 -26.59 -9.46
C TYR A 149 41.98 -27.22 -9.10
N ILE A 150 41.52 -27.07 -7.85
CA ILE A 150 40.21 -27.57 -7.43
C ILE A 150 39.45 -26.38 -6.86
N PHE A 151 38.24 -26.15 -7.37
CA PHE A 151 37.43 -25.00 -7.06
C PHE A 151 36.14 -25.44 -6.41
N MET A 152 35.85 -25.04 -5.18
CA MET A 152 34.52 -25.23 -4.63
C MET A 152 33.74 -23.90 -4.61
N MET A 153 32.45 -24.02 -4.95
CA MET A 153 31.42 -23.03 -4.63
C MET A 153 31.49 -22.52 -3.17
N PRO A 154 31.28 -21.22 -2.92
CA PRO A 154 30.94 -20.75 -1.58
C PRO A 154 29.64 -21.45 -1.12
N GLU A 155 29.67 -22.05 0.06
CA GLU A 155 28.47 -22.63 0.65
C GLU A 155 27.85 -21.64 1.63
N PRO A 156 26.61 -21.18 1.38
CA PRO A 156 25.81 -20.64 2.45
C PRO A 156 25.36 -21.83 3.32
N TRP A 157 25.61 -21.71 4.62
CA TRP A 157 25.00 -22.39 5.79
C TRP A 157 25.86 -23.37 6.60
N ASP A 158 26.11 -22.98 7.86
CA ASP A 158 25.92 -23.83 9.04
C ASP A 158 25.42 -22.98 10.24
N ASP A 159 24.11 -23.09 10.47
CA ASP A 159 23.22 -22.90 11.64
C ASP A 159 23.69 -22.38 13.02
N ASN A 160 24.81 -21.66 13.21
CA ASN A 160 25.12 -21.13 14.54
C ASN A 160 25.95 -19.83 14.66
N ASN A 161 26.16 -19.02 13.61
CA ASN A 161 26.73 -17.67 13.78
C ASN A 161 26.43 -16.71 12.60
N LEU A 162 25.97 -15.51 12.95
CA LEU A 162 25.56 -14.36 12.13
C LEU A 162 26.59 -13.75 11.15
N GLY A 163 26.10 -13.30 9.96
CA GLY A 163 26.21 -11.89 9.52
C GLY A 163 26.58 -11.59 8.04
N LEU A 164 25.75 -10.77 7.37
CA LEU A 164 25.99 -9.77 6.27
C LEU A 164 26.55 -10.31 4.91
N TRP A 165 26.28 -9.76 3.69
CA TRP A 165 26.68 -8.43 3.12
C TRP A 165 25.89 -7.96 1.89
N PHE A 166 25.93 -6.63 1.64
CA PHE A 166 25.38 -5.89 0.50
C PHE A 166 26.41 -4.95 -0.19
N SER A 167 26.31 -4.89 -1.53
CA SER A 167 26.53 -3.81 -2.55
C SER A 167 27.76 -2.86 -2.60
N GLY A 168 28.34 -2.68 -3.82
CA GLY A 168 28.51 -1.35 -4.46
C GLY A 168 29.67 -1.11 -5.46
N ARG A 169 29.36 -0.48 -6.62
CA ARG A 169 30.18 0.10 -7.74
C ARG A 169 31.47 0.87 -7.32
N GLU A 170 32.49 1.14 -8.16
CA GLU A 170 32.51 1.71 -9.52
C GLU A 170 33.95 1.65 -10.12
N GLY A 171 34.10 1.68 -11.45
CA GLY A 171 35.42 1.73 -12.11
C GLY A 171 35.42 2.59 -13.38
N ILE A 172 36.00 3.78 -13.24
CA ILE A 172 36.58 4.64 -14.29
C ILE A 172 37.82 3.94 -14.86
N VAL A 173 37.99 3.93 -16.19
CA VAL A 173 39.31 3.83 -16.85
C VAL A 173 39.28 4.60 -18.20
N GLU A 174 40.03 5.71 -18.25
CA GLU A 174 40.74 6.29 -19.42
C GLU A 174 41.71 5.23 -19.97
N GLU A 175 42.00 5.01 -21.25
CA GLU A 175 42.48 5.90 -22.31
C GLU A 175 42.87 4.93 -23.45
N GLU A 176 42.61 5.24 -24.71
CA GLU A 176 43.48 4.79 -25.81
C GLU A 176 43.39 5.81 -26.94
N GLU A 177 44.55 6.38 -27.27
CA GLU A 177 44.79 7.40 -28.29
C GLU A 177 44.56 6.86 -29.70
N GLU A 178 43.92 7.65 -30.56
CA GLU A 178 44.23 7.68 -31.99
C GLU A 178 44.04 9.13 -32.50
N GLU A 179 45.15 9.72 -32.96
CA GLU A 179 45.23 11.03 -33.59
C GLU A 179 44.51 11.02 -34.96
N GLU A 180 43.73 12.06 -35.27
CA GLU A 180 43.86 12.77 -36.56
C GLU A 180 43.16 14.14 -36.57
N ASN A 181 43.84 15.09 -37.23
CA ASN A 181 43.57 16.53 -37.37
C ASN A 181 42.22 16.87 -38.04
N ASP A 182 41.58 18.01 -37.69
CA ASP A 182 41.76 19.32 -38.37
C ASP A 182 40.70 20.37 -37.93
N LYS A 183 41.20 21.57 -37.59
CA LYS A 183 40.64 22.95 -37.76
C LYS A 183 39.12 23.21 -37.65
N TYR A 184 38.72 24.13 -36.74
CA TYR A 184 38.49 25.55 -37.07
C TYR A 184 38.12 26.41 -35.83
N GLN A 185 38.53 27.68 -35.92
CA GLN A 185 38.45 28.79 -34.97
C GLN A 185 37.01 29.12 -34.50
N SER A 186 36.81 29.60 -33.25
CA SER A 186 37.00 31.02 -32.91
C SER A 186 36.63 31.30 -31.43
N SER A 187 37.56 31.97 -30.76
CA SER A 187 37.44 32.67 -29.50
C SER A 187 36.58 33.93 -29.60
N ASN A 188 35.82 34.26 -28.56
CA ASN A 188 36.03 35.47 -27.75
C ASN A 188 34.96 35.61 -26.67
N GLY A 189 35.41 35.73 -25.42
CA GLY A 189 34.55 36.02 -24.28
C GLY A 189 34.21 37.50 -24.16
N CYS A 190 33.31 37.79 -23.23
CA CYS A 190 33.39 38.95 -22.34
C CYS A 190 32.59 38.65 -21.07
N ARG A 191 33.23 38.86 -19.92
CA ARG A 191 32.59 38.90 -18.59
C ARG A 191 31.78 40.19 -18.49
N ASN A 192 30.57 40.11 -17.92
CA ASN A 192 30.07 41.09 -16.95
C ASN A 192 28.80 40.59 -16.22
N ALA A 193 28.90 40.64 -14.89
CA ALA A 193 27.90 40.94 -13.86
C ALA A 193 26.52 40.26 -13.85
N ASP A 194 26.33 39.52 -12.76
CA ASP A 194 25.13 38.99 -12.12
C ASP A 194 23.78 39.68 -12.38
N SER A 195 22.78 38.86 -12.70
CA SER A 195 21.46 38.91 -12.04
C SER A 195 20.73 37.56 -12.17
N ALA A 196 20.58 36.89 -11.02
CA ALA A 196 19.62 35.85 -10.64
C ALA A 196 19.12 34.86 -11.72
N LYS A 197 19.74 33.67 -11.80
CA LYS A 197 19.06 32.45 -12.27
C LYS A 197 18.37 31.77 -11.08
N GLY A 198 17.05 31.58 -11.21
CA GLY A 198 16.23 30.87 -10.24
C GLY A 198 16.74 29.44 -10.00
N TYR A 199 16.70 29.02 -8.74
CA TYR A 199 17.01 27.66 -8.31
C TYR A 199 15.85 26.76 -8.72
N GLU A 200 16.03 25.93 -9.74
CA GLU A 200 15.10 24.85 -10.04
C GLU A 200 15.26 23.78 -8.94
N PRO A 201 14.21 23.38 -8.20
CA PRO A 201 14.36 22.43 -7.10
C PRO A 201 14.79 21.06 -7.64
N ASP A 202 15.82 20.47 -7.03
CA ASP A 202 16.34 19.15 -7.42
C ASP A 202 15.23 18.07 -7.40
N LEU A 203 15.41 16.98 -8.14
CA LEU A 203 14.37 15.97 -8.32
C LEU A 203 13.92 15.35 -6.99
N ILE A 204 14.81 15.23 -6.00
CA ILE A 204 14.52 14.75 -4.65
C ILE A 204 13.61 15.74 -3.92
N SER A 205 13.96 17.03 -3.93
CA SER A 205 13.20 18.10 -3.30
C SER A 205 11.84 18.24 -3.95
N THR A 206 11.78 18.08 -5.28
CA THR A 206 10.53 18.03 -6.03
C THR A 206 9.73 16.79 -5.63
N ALA A 207 10.30 15.59 -5.66
CA ALA A 207 9.67 14.32 -5.27
C ALA A 207 9.12 14.37 -3.83
N CYS A 208 9.87 14.95 -2.91
CA CYS A 208 9.50 15.07 -1.51
C CYS A 208 8.63 16.31 -1.18
N ASN A 209 8.42 17.30 -2.08
CA ASN A 209 7.66 18.51 -1.69
C ASN A 209 6.14 18.31 -1.51
N ARG A 210 5.60 17.15 -1.91
CA ARG A 210 4.18 16.83 -1.80
C ARG A 210 3.87 15.88 -0.65
N THR A 211 4.88 15.41 0.08
CA THR A 211 4.67 14.71 1.34
C THR A 211 4.61 15.71 2.48
N LEU A 212 3.77 15.41 3.47
CA LEU A 212 3.72 16.11 4.76
C LEU A 212 5.00 15.91 5.59
N HIS A 213 5.91 15.00 5.19
CA HIS A 213 7.16 14.64 5.88
C HIS A 213 8.39 14.83 5.01
N GLN A 214 8.44 16.02 4.41
CA GLN A 214 9.45 16.43 3.45
C GLN A 214 10.88 16.27 4.00
N GLU A 215 11.15 16.58 5.27
CA GLU A 215 12.51 16.47 5.83
C GLU A 215 13.01 15.02 5.89
N LEU A 216 12.18 14.08 6.38
CA LEU A 216 12.54 12.66 6.43
C LEU A 216 12.72 12.07 5.02
N CYS A 217 11.79 12.38 4.10
CA CYS A 217 11.90 11.96 2.70
C CYS A 217 13.18 12.48 2.04
N ILE A 218 13.52 13.76 2.26
CA ILE A 218 14.73 14.37 1.73
C ILE A 218 15.98 13.77 2.38
N SER A 219 16.01 13.61 3.70
CA SER A 219 17.19 13.09 4.40
C SER A 219 17.47 11.63 4.06
N SER A 220 16.43 10.80 3.96
CA SER A 220 16.55 9.39 3.57
C SER A 220 17.00 9.25 2.13
N LEU A 221 16.38 9.95 1.16
CA LEU A 221 16.84 9.84 -0.23
C LEU A 221 18.25 10.41 -0.39
N ARG A 222 18.58 11.53 0.26
CA ARG A 222 19.95 12.11 0.18
C ARG A 222 21.02 11.31 0.92
N SER A 223 20.66 10.31 1.74
CA SER A 223 21.66 9.45 2.36
C SER A 223 22.30 8.47 1.36
N ASP A 224 21.67 8.24 0.20
CA ASP A 224 22.27 7.47 -0.90
C ASP A 224 22.94 8.42 -1.93
N PRO A 225 24.25 8.30 -2.17
CA PRO A 225 24.98 9.15 -3.12
C PRO A 225 24.42 9.11 -4.56
N ARG A 226 23.74 8.02 -4.95
CA ARG A 226 23.14 7.84 -6.29
C ARG A 226 21.89 8.69 -6.49
N SER A 227 21.27 9.19 -5.43
CA SER A 227 20.01 9.94 -5.52
C SER A 227 20.13 11.25 -6.29
N HIS A 228 21.32 11.86 -6.32
CA HIS A 228 21.56 13.11 -7.03
C HIS A 228 21.55 12.97 -8.56
N SER A 229 21.79 11.76 -9.09
CA SER A 229 21.83 11.46 -10.53
C SER A 229 20.70 10.53 -10.99
N SER A 230 19.84 10.09 -10.06
CA SER A 230 18.73 9.15 -10.33
C SER A 230 17.49 9.84 -10.89
N ASP A 231 16.73 9.14 -11.73
CA ASP A 231 15.38 9.54 -12.14
C ASP A 231 14.34 9.06 -11.09
N LEU A 232 13.04 9.24 -11.35
CA LEU A 232 12.00 8.85 -10.38
C LEU A 232 11.96 7.33 -10.12
N GLU A 233 12.32 6.51 -11.12
CA GLU A 233 12.38 5.05 -11.00
C GLU A 233 13.59 4.67 -10.13
N GLY A 234 14.74 5.30 -10.35
CA GLY A 234 15.93 5.14 -9.50
C GLY A 234 15.74 5.67 -8.07
N LEU A 235 15.01 6.77 -7.86
CA LEU A 235 14.70 7.25 -6.52
C LEU A 235 13.76 6.31 -5.76
N ALA A 236 12.82 5.66 -6.45
CA ALA A 236 11.97 4.64 -5.86
C ALA A 236 12.76 3.36 -5.50
N GLU A 237 13.72 2.96 -6.34
CA GLU A 237 14.65 1.86 -6.07
C GLU A 237 15.51 2.16 -4.83
N ILE A 238 16.03 3.38 -4.73
CA ILE A 238 16.82 3.82 -3.58
C ILE A 238 15.97 3.80 -2.31
N ALA A 239 14.72 4.26 -2.35
CA ALA A 239 13.82 4.22 -1.20
C ALA A 239 13.59 2.77 -0.71
N LEU A 240 13.35 1.83 -1.62
CA LEU A 240 13.18 0.41 -1.29
C LEU A 240 14.47 -0.19 -0.72
N ASN A 241 15.62 0.11 -1.32
CA ASN A 241 16.92 -0.35 -0.81
C ASN A 241 17.23 0.19 0.60
N ILE A 242 16.88 1.44 0.88
CA ILE A 242 17.01 2.02 2.22
C ILE A 242 16.13 1.24 3.21
N SER A 243 14.87 0.95 2.84
CA SER A 243 13.99 0.10 3.66
C SER A 243 14.57 -1.29 3.91
N THR A 244 15.14 -1.95 2.89
CA THR A 244 15.82 -3.25 3.04
C THR A 244 17.00 -3.16 4.00
N ILE A 245 17.84 -2.12 3.88
CA ILE A 245 18.97 -1.88 4.79
C ILE A 245 18.49 -1.74 6.24
N HIS A 246 17.41 -0.98 6.47
CA HIS A 246 16.83 -0.85 7.80
C HIS A 246 16.32 -2.20 8.35
N GLY A 247 15.64 -3.00 7.53
CA GLY A 247 15.23 -4.36 7.89
C GLY A 247 16.41 -5.24 8.31
N VAL A 248 17.50 -5.26 7.52
CA VAL A 248 18.74 -6.00 7.82
C VAL A 248 19.37 -5.54 9.14
N GLN A 249 19.43 -4.22 9.37
CA GLN A 249 19.97 -3.67 10.61
C GLN A 249 19.14 -4.07 11.84
N THR A 250 17.81 -4.14 11.70
CA THR A 250 16.91 -4.59 12.76
C THR A 250 17.04 -6.09 13.02
N LEU A 251 17.10 -6.93 11.98
CA LEU A 251 17.37 -8.36 12.12
C LEU A 251 18.70 -8.63 12.84
N SER A 252 19.76 -7.90 12.49
CA SER A 252 21.06 -7.99 13.18
C SER A 252 20.97 -7.58 14.65
N TYR A 253 20.13 -6.59 14.98
CA TYR A 253 19.93 -6.13 16.35
C TYR A 253 19.14 -7.15 17.19
N ILE A 254 18.07 -7.73 16.64
CA ILE A 254 17.29 -8.81 17.27
C ILE A 254 18.21 -9.98 17.65
N ASN A 255 19.09 -10.37 16.73
CA ASN A 255 19.99 -11.47 16.95
C ASN A 255 21.10 -11.12 17.98
N HIS A 256 21.55 -9.86 18.01
CA HIS A 256 22.43 -9.37 19.08
C HIS A 256 21.75 -9.43 20.46
N LEU A 257 20.48 -9.01 20.56
CA LEU A 257 19.69 -9.08 21.79
C LEU A 257 19.59 -10.53 22.28
N LYS A 258 19.25 -11.47 21.39
CA LYS A 258 19.16 -12.90 21.70
C LYS A 258 20.50 -13.49 22.19
N SER A 259 21.61 -13.05 21.62
CA SER A 259 22.95 -13.58 21.97
C SER A 259 23.55 -13.02 23.28
N ASN A 260 23.09 -11.84 23.75
CA ASN A 260 23.70 -11.13 24.88
C ASN A 260 22.88 -11.13 26.18
N VAL A 261 21.79 -11.89 26.26
CA VAL A 261 21.05 -12.00 27.53
C VAL A 261 21.74 -12.96 28.49
N GLY A 262 22.54 -12.41 29.40
CA GLY A 262 22.86 -13.08 30.66
C GLY A 262 21.64 -13.16 31.58
N GLY A 263 21.06 -14.36 31.73
CA GLY A 263 20.31 -14.82 32.90
C GLY A 263 19.02 -14.10 33.35
N ASN A 264 18.58 -13.02 32.69
CA ASN A 264 17.51 -12.14 33.22
C ASN A 264 16.36 -11.83 32.25
N VAL A 265 16.22 -12.52 31.11
CA VAL A 265 15.08 -12.36 30.19
C VAL A 265 14.24 -13.64 30.21
N SER A 266 12.92 -13.48 30.20
CA SER A 266 11.98 -14.60 30.23
C SER A 266 12.08 -15.46 28.96
N GLU A 267 11.81 -16.76 29.10
CA GLU A 267 11.76 -17.72 27.99
C GLU A 267 10.73 -17.31 26.91
N TYR A 268 9.68 -16.60 27.33
CA TYR A 268 8.68 -15.99 26.47
C TYR A 268 9.28 -14.92 25.55
N VAL A 269 10.06 -13.97 26.08
CA VAL A 269 10.72 -12.93 25.29
C VAL A 269 11.75 -13.53 24.32
N LEU A 270 12.45 -14.61 24.70
CA LEU A 270 13.36 -15.33 23.79
C LEU A 270 12.63 -16.03 22.62
N THR A 271 11.40 -16.47 22.85
CA THR A 271 10.53 -17.06 21.82
C THR A 271 10.06 -15.96 20.86
N CYS A 272 9.53 -14.86 21.39
CA CYS A 272 9.11 -13.71 20.57
C CYS A 272 10.27 -13.12 19.75
N LEU A 273 11.47 -13.02 20.33
CA LEU A 273 12.68 -12.60 19.59
C LEU A 273 13.07 -13.58 18.48
N SER A 274 12.73 -14.88 18.60
CA SER A 274 13.00 -15.87 17.55
C SER A 274 12.00 -15.76 16.42
N ASP A 275 10.72 -15.59 16.74
CA ASP A 275 9.65 -15.37 15.77
C ASP A 275 9.91 -14.06 15.00
N CYS A 276 10.29 -13.00 15.70
CA CYS A 276 10.74 -11.75 15.09
C CYS A 276 11.90 -11.87 14.11
N MET A 277 12.83 -12.81 14.33
CA MET A 277 13.91 -13.02 13.39
C MET A 277 13.42 -13.64 12.08
N GLU A 278 12.45 -14.55 12.16
CA GLU A 278 11.82 -15.18 10.99
C GLU A 278 11.04 -14.13 10.21
N GLU A 279 10.19 -13.38 10.89
CA GLU A 279 9.37 -12.30 10.35
C GLU A 279 10.20 -11.17 9.71
N TYR A 280 11.25 -10.67 10.36
CA TYR A 280 12.14 -9.67 9.73
C TYR A 280 12.96 -10.24 8.57
N SER A 281 13.24 -11.55 8.56
CA SER A 281 13.88 -12.20 7.41
C SER A 281 12.93 -12.25 6.20
N GLU A 282 11.67 -12.61 6.42
CA GLU A 282 10.65 -12.58 5.36
C GLU A 282 10.43 -11.15 4.86
N ALA A 283 10.39 -10.16 5.77
CA ALA A 283 10.23 -8.76 5.40
C ALA A 283 11.34 -8.26 4.46
N ILE A 284 12.59 -8.64 4.73
CA ILE A 284 13.75 -8.31 3.89
C ILE A 284 13.61 -8.94 2.51
N ASP A 285 13.28 -10.23 2.43
CA ASP A 285 13.07 -10.93 1.15
C ASP A 285 11.98 -10.25 0.30
N LYS A 286 10.90 -9.79 0.95
CA LYS A 286 9.83 -9.04 0.27
C LYS A 286 10.27 -7.65 -0.18
N LEU A 287 11.08 -6.92 0.58
CA LEU A 287 11.62 -5.64 0.12
C LEU A 287 12.59 -5.83 -1.05
N GLU A 288 13.34 -6.93 -1.09
CA GLU A 288 14.19 -7.28 -2.24
C GLU A 288 13.36 -7.66 -3.48
N ASP A 289 12.32 -8.48 -3.31
CA ASP A 289 11.36 -8.82 -4.36
C ASP A 289 10.67 -7.56 -4.92
N SER A 290 10.41 -6.57 -4.05
CA SER A 290 9.86 -5.25 -4.43
C SER A 290 10.79 -4.50 -5.38
N VAL A 291 12.10 -4.52 -5.14
CA VAL A 291 13.09 -3.91 -6.04
C VAL A 291 13.07 -4.60 -7.40
N GLY A 292 13.00 -5.93 -7.43
CA GLY A 292 12.88 -6.70 -8.68
C GLY A 292 11.59 -6.39 -9.44
N ALA A 293 10.48 -6.25 -8.73
CA ALA A 293 9.18 -5.90 -9.30
C ALA A 293 9.17 -4.47 -9.87
N LEU A 294 9.79 -3.51 -9.19
CA LEU A 294 9.96 -2.14 -9.68
C LEU A 294 10.76 -2.12 -10.99
N MET A 295 11.91 -2.82 -11.04
CA MET A 295 12.77 -2.89 -12.23
C MET A 295 12.09 -3.57 -13.43
N ASN A 296 11.25 -4.57 -13.16
CA ASN A 296 10.45 -5.25 -14.18
C ASN A 296 9.15 -4.53 -14.52
N ARG A 297 8.86 -3.39 -13.87
CA ARG A 297 7.61 -2.63 -13.99
C ARG A 297 6.36 -3.47 -13.69
N SER A 298 6.53 -4.49 -12.86
CA SER A 298 5.45 -5.31 -12.31
C SER A 298 4.91 -4.63 -11.07
N PHE A 299 4.09 -3.59 -11.26
CA PHE A 299 3.61 -2.77 -10.15
C PHE A 299 2.68 -3.55 -9.19
N ASP A 300 2.01 -4.59 -9.68
CA ASP A 300 1.15 -5.46 -8.86
C ASP A 300 1.99 -6.29 -7.88
N ASP A 301 3.11 -6.84 -8.36
CA ASP A 301 4.07 -7.56 -7.55
C ASP A 301 4.77 -6.61 -6.57
N LEU A 302 5.17 -5.41 -7.03
CA LEU A 302 5.81 -4.39 -6.19
C LEU A 302 4.95 -4.04 -4.99
N VAL A 303 3.66 -3.75 -5.19
CA VAL A 303 2.77 -3.41 -4.08
C VAL A 303 2.54 -4.63 -3.18
N THR A 304 2.39 -5.82 -3.76
CA THR A 304 2.22 -7.06 -3.00
C THR A 304 3.41 -7.31 -2.07
N PHE A 305 4.62 -7.16 -2.58
CA PHE A 305 5.84 -7.39 -1.83
C PHE A 305 6.09 -6.31 -0.78
N VAL A 306 5.91 -5.02 -1.09
CA VAL A 306 6.04 -3.95 -0.09
C VAL A 306 5.02 -4.14 1.04
N THR A 307 3.81 -4.57 0.71
CA THR A 307 2.75 -4.80 1.71
C THR A 307 3.05 -6.02 2.57
N ALA A 308 3.54 -7.11 1.98
CA ALA A 308 3.99 -8.30 2.71
C ALA A 308 5.13 -7.95 3.67
N ALA A 309 6.13 -7.19 3.22
CA ALA A 309 7.25 -6.80 4.06
C ALA A 309 6.85 -6.04 5.33
N MET A 310 5.84 -5.18 5.21
CA MET A 310 5.29 -4.45 6.35
C MET A 310 4.46 -5.35 7.26
N THR A 311 3.80 -6.36 6.70
CA THR A 311 3.01 -7.34 7.48
C THR A 311 3.91 -8.27 8.27
N ASP A 312 4.98 -8.76 7.65
CA ASP A 312 5.94 -9.65 8.30
C ASP A 312 6.61 -8.89 9.45
N SER A 313 7.01 -7.63 9.21
CA SER A 313 7.37 -6.74 10.30
C SER A 313 6.26 -6.74 11.37
N ASP A 314 4.98 -6.45 11.05
CA ASP A 314 3.84 -6.30 12.02
C ASP A 314 3.71 -7.50 12.95
N THR A 315 3.78 -8.71 12.38
CA THR A 315 3.70 -9.99 13.11
C THR A 315 4.76 -10.15 14.19
N CYS A 316 5.97 -9.59 14.00
CA CYS A 316 7.01 -9.61 15.03
C CYS A 316 6.58 -8.88 16.32
N GLU A 317 5.86 -7.76 16.22
CA GLU A 317 5.45 -7.02 17.42
C GLU A 317 4.26 -7.66 18.14
N GLU A 318 3.32 -8.27 17.40
CA GLU A 318 2.13 -8.92 17.98
C GLU A 318 2.48 -10.00 18.99
N GLY A 319 3.59 -10.74 18.77
CA GLY A 319 4.07 -11.77 19.68
C GLY A 319 4.39 -11.25 21.09
N PHE A 320 4.81 -9.99 21.23
CA PHE A 320 5.10 -9.37 22.54
C PHE A 320 3.87 -8.78 23.23
N GLU A 321 2.78 -8.55 22.50
CA GLU A 321 1.54 -7.97 23.04
C GLU A 321 0.70 -8.98 23.84
N GLU A 322 0.95 -10.29 23.69
CA GLU A 322 0.21 -11.33 24.42
C GLU A 322 0.58 -11.38 25.92
N ASN A 323 1.65 -10.70 26.35
CA ASN A 323 2.06 -10.58 27.76
C ASN A 323 2.29 -9.11 28.20
N PRO A 324 1.32 -8.49 28.90
CA PRO A 324 1.39 -7.08 29.31
C PRO A 324 2.52 -6.71 30.29
N GLU A 325 3.18 -7.68 30.91
CA GLU A 325 4.28 -7.45 31.86
C GLU A 325 5.66 -7.30 31.18
N GLU A 326 5.76 -7.63 29.89
CA GLU A 326 7.02 -7.64 29.13
C GLU A 326 6.88 -6.68 27.93
N VAL A 327 7.71 -5.63 27.88
CA VAL A 327 7.70 -4.65 26.77
C VAL A 327 8.66 -5.13 25.69
N SER A 328 8.23 -5.15 24.42
CA SER A 328 9.11 -5.49 23.30
C SER A 328 10.40 -4.66 23.36
N PRO A 329 11.59 -5.28 23.42
CA PRO A 329 12.86 -4.54 23.37
C PRO A 329 13.08 -3.89 21.99
N LEU A 330 12.23 -4.23 21.01
CA LEU A 330 12.21 -3.67 19.68
C LEU A 330 11.23 -2.51 19.55
N THR A 331 10.27 -2.29 20.46
CA THR A 331 9.24 -1.23 20.43
C THR A 331 9.79 0.12 19.93
N LYS A 332 10.95 0.57 20.44
CA LYS A 332 11.55 1.87 20.07
C LYS A 332 12.22 1.92 18.69
N ARG A 333 12.54 0.76 18.12
CA ARG A 333 13.19 0.56 16.82
C ARG A 333 12.16 0.13 15.75
N ASN A 334 11.17 -0.64 16.16
CA ASN A 334 10.00 -1.04 15.39
C ASN A 334 8.95 0.08 15.35
N GLN A 335 9.07 1.14 16.16
CA GLN A 335 8.43 2.45 15.93
C GLN A 335 8.69 3.03 14.53
N ASP A 336 9.79 2.65 13.87
CA ASP A 336 10.04 3.01 12.46
C ASP A 336 9.39 2.03 11.46
N PHE A 337 8.91 0.88 11.90
CA PHE A 337 8.49 -0.24 11.05
C PHE A 337 7.13 -0.89 11.35
N ASN A 338 6.40 -0.59 12.45
CA ASN A 338 5.35 -1.52 12.89
C ASN A 338 4.26 -1.09 13.88
N PHE A 339 3.02 -1.47 13.57
CA PHE A 339 1.88 -1.99 14.38
C PHE A 339 0.77 -2.36 13.34
N PRO A 340 -0.02 -3.43 13.56
CA PRO A 340 -0.88 -4.07 12.57
C PRO A 340 -1.75 -3.06 11.84
N ASN A 341 -1.52 -2.96 10.54
CA ASN A 341 -2.16 -1.96 9.72
C ASN A 341 -3.42 -2.52 9.02
N PRO A 342 -4.64 -2.20 9.49
CA PRO A 342 -5.87 -2.57 8.79
C PRO A 342 -5.93 -2.06 7.35
N ALA A 343 -5.16 -1.02 7.00
CA ALA A 343 -5.05 -0.56 5.63
C ALA A 343 -4.12 -1.40 4.74
N LEU A 344 -3.12 -2.09 5.30
CA LEU A 344 -2.22 -2.97 4.54
C LEU A 344 -2.84 -4.34 4.34
N ASN A 345 -3.58 -4.86 5.32
CA ASN A 345 -4.45 -6.03 5.11
C ASN A 345 -5.49 -5.76 4.01
N PHE A 346 -6.07 -4.56 3.99
CA PHE A 346 -6.92 -4.11 2.90
C PHE A 346 -6.17 -4.04 1.55
N MET A 347 -4.97 -3.44 1.50
CA MET A 347 -4.17 -3.36 0.26
C MET A 347 -3.74 -4.75 -0.26
N SER A 348 -3.27 -5.65 0.60
CA SER A 348 -2.83 -7.02 0.28
C SER A 348 -3.96 -7.90 -0.26
N GLU A 349 -5.18 -7.73 0.25
CA GLU A 349 -6.36 -8.42 -0.30
C GLU A 349 -6.76 -7.90 -1.68
N LYS A 350 -6.64 -6.58 -1.93
CA LYS A 350 -7.08 -5.94 -3.18
C LYS A 350 -6.06 -6.03 -4.32
N THR A 351 -4.77 -6.19 -4.02
CA THR A 351 -3.69 -6.34 -5.03
C THR A 351 -3.64 -7.70 -5.71
N LYS A 352 -4.41 -8.70 -5.24
CA LYS A 352 -4.54 -10.02 -5.89
C LYS A 352 -5.30 -9.99 -7.23
N ASN A 353 -5.70 -8.82 -7.72
CA ASN A 353 -6.43 -8.63 -8.97
C ASN A 353 -5.47 -8.25 -10.13
N PRO A 354 -5.31 -9.07 -11.17
CA PRO A 354 -4.30 -8.88 -12.23
C PRO A 354 -4.61 -7.74 -13.23
N ASN A 355 -5.43 -6.74 -12.85
CA ASN A 355 -5.84 -5.62 -13.70
C ASN A 355 -5.83 -4.27 -12.95
N LEU A 356 -4.98 -4.09 -11.94
CA LEU A 356 -4.90 -2.82 -11.20
C LEU A 356 -4.53 -1.67 -12.12
N ASN A 357 -5.24 -0.55 -11.98
CA ASN A 357 -4.87 0.69 -12.63
C ASN A 357 -4.41 1.72 -11.58
N LYS A 358 -3.66 2.75 -12.00
CA LYS A 358 -3.13 3.81 -11.10
C LYS A 358 -4.19 4.42 -10.18
N HIS A 359 -5.42 4.60 -10.68
CA HIS A 359 -6.51 5.22 -9.92
C HIS A 359 -6.92 4.34 -8.73
N ASP A 360 -6.93 3.03 -8.89
CA ASP A 360 -7.24 2.07 -7.81
C ASP A 360 -6.18 2.17 -6.70
N ILE A 361 -4.89 2.18 -7.06
CA ILE A 361 -3.77 2.33 -6.11
C ILE A 361 -3.88 3.65 -5.34
N GLN A 362 -4.18 4.76 -6.04
CA GLN A 362 -4.41 6.06 -5.39
C GLN A 362 -5.59 6.00 -4.42
N THR A 363 -6.70 5.35 -4.81
CA THR A 363 -7.89 5.20 -3.96
C THR A 363 -7.57 4.39 -2.71
N TRP A 364 -6.84 3.28 -2.83
CA TRP A 364 -6.54 2.42 -1.70
C TRP A 364 -5.54 3.04 -0.73
N LEU A 365 -4.48 3.70 -1.23
CA LEU A 365 -3.59 4.50 -0.39
C LEU A 365 -4.34 5.66 0.28
N SER A 366 -5.31 6.26 -0.41
CA SER A 366 -6.18 7.27 0.21
C SER A 366 -7.09 6.69 1.29
N GLY A 367 -7.62 5.48 1.07
CA GLY A 367 -8.37 4.71 2.05
C GLY A 367 -7.52 4.40 3.27
N ALA A 368 -6.26 4.01 3.06
CA ALA A 368 -5.31 3.73 4.14
C ALA A 368 -5.14 4.91 5.09
N ILE A 369 -4.79 6.08 4.54
CA ILE A 369 -4.69 7.34 5.31
C ILE A 369 -6.00 7.64 6.04
N THR A 370 -7.14 7.37 5.40
CA THR A 370 -8.46 7.63 5.99
C THR A 370 -8.75 6.74 7.19
N PHE A 371 -8.46 5.43 7.11
CA PHE A 371 -8.69 4.50 8.22
C PHE A 371 -7.79 4.83 9.41
N GLN A 372 -6.52 5.15 9.15
CA GLN A 372 -5.57 5.60 10.17
C GLN A 372 -6.07 6.87 10.87
N GLN A 373 -6.54 7.87 10.09
CA GLN A 373 -7.12 9.08 10.66
C GLN A 373 -8.39 8.82 11.47
N ALA A 374 -9.28 7.94 11.02
CA ALA A 374 -10.51 7.61 11.75
C ALA A 374 -10.21 6.92 13.09
N CYS A 375 -9.16 6.08 13.13
CA CYS A 375 -8.67 5.48 14.36
C CYS A 375 -8.13 6.56 15.31
N LYS A 376 -7.28 7.47 14.80
CA LYS A 376 -6.76 8.61 15.56
C LYS A 376 -7.87 9.49 16.15
N ASP A 377 -8.88 9.83 15.36
CA ASP A 377 -10.01 10.64 15.82
C ASP A 377 -10.75 9.95 16.98
N SER A 378 -10.96 8.62 16.87
CA SER A 378 -11.60 7.83 17.92
C SER A 378 -10.74 7.76 19.19
N ALA A 379 -9.41 7.69 19.04
CA ALA A 379 -8.46 7.72 20.15
C ALA A 379 -8.45 9.08 20.86
N GLU A 380 -8.55 10.18 20.11
CA GLU A 380 -8.58 11.52 20.65
C GLU A 380 -9.87 11.79 21.45
N GLU A 381 -11.02 11.29 21.00
CA GLU A 381 -12.34 11.49 21.61
C GLU A 381 -12.63 10.55 22.81
N GLY A 382 -11.99 9.38 22.88
CA GLY A 382 -12.38 8.30 23.81
C GLY A 382 -11.34 7.81 24.82
N LEU A 383 -10.05 8.19 24.70
CA LEU A 383 -8.94 7.53 25.43
C LEU A 383 -8.27 8.36 26.53
N GLU A 384 -8.97 9.26 27.22
CA GLU A 384 -8.41 9.97 28.39
C GLU A 384 -7.95 9.02 29.53
N ILE A 385 -8.28 7.72 29.46
CA ILE A 385 -8.10 6.72 30.53
C ILE A 385 -6.92 5.76 30.26
N LEU A 386 -6.34 5.72 29.06
CA LEU A 386 -5.22 4.82 28.74
C LEU A 386 -3.86 5.53 28.86
N SER A 387 -2.90 4.92 29.56
CA SER A 387 -1.53 5.43 29.73
C SER A 387 -0.74 5.56 28.43
N ASN A 388 -1.18 4.89 27.35
CA ASN A 388 -0.45 4.77 26.09
C ASN A 388 -1.10 5.57 24.93
N ARG A 389 -2.07 6.45 25.22
CA ARG A 389 -2.81 7.23 24.20
C ARG A 389 -1.88 7.98 23.23
N ASP A 390 -0.90 8.70 23.77
CA ASP A 390 -0.01 9.54 22.96
C ASP A 390 0.92 8.68 22.09
N GLU A 391 1.28 7.48 22.56
CA GLU A 391 2.03 6.50 21.80
C GLU A 391 1.20 5.96 20.63
N ILE A 392 -0.05 5.55 20.86
CA ILE A 392 -0.97 5.10 19.79
C ILE A 392 -1.16 6.19 18.73
N ILE A 393 -1.35 7.44 19.15
CA ILE A 393 -1.49 8.58 18.22
C ILE A 393 -0.20 8.79 17.40
N ALA A 394 0.97 8.72 18.03
CA ALA A 394 2.25 8.86 17.33
C ALA A 394 2.49 7.75 16.28
N HIS A 395 2.07 6.52 16.57
CA HIS A 395 2.13 5.41 15.62
C HIS A 395 1.18 5.60 14.43
N MET A 396 -0.07 5.99 14.70
CA MET A 396 -1.06 6.29 13.64
C MET A 396 -0.58 7.43 12.74
N ASP A 397 0.08 8.43 13.35
CA ASP A 397 0.75 9.50 12.61
C ASP A 397 1.83 8.92 11.70
N HIS A 398 2.76 8.10 12.22
CA HIS A 398 3.81 7.43 11.44
C HIS A 398 3.29 6.64 10.23
N LEU A 399 2.30 5.77 10.43
CA LEU A 399 1.69 4.99 9.35
C LEU A 399 1.04 5.89 8.29
N THR A 400 0.40 6.98 8.72
CA THR A 400 -0.15 8.00 7.82
C THR A 400 0.96 8.66 6.98
N ARG A 401 2.14 8.89 7.55
CA ARG A 401 3.32 9.46 6.85
C ARG A 401 3.80 8.55 5.73
N LEU A 402 3.89 7.25 6.02
CA LEU A 402 4.32 6.24 5.05
C LEU A 402 3.34 6.13 3.89
N ALA A 403 2.04 6.03 4.18
CA ALA A 403 1.00 5.99 3.15
C ALA A 403 0.96 7.29 2.33
N SER A 404 1.14 8.45 2.97
CA SER A 404 1.25 9.77 2.30
C SER A 404 2.43 9.85 1.35
N ASN A 405 3.63 9.39 1.77
CA ASN A 405 4.81 9.31 0.91
C ASN A 405 4.53 8.48 -0.34
N SER A 406 4.06 7.24 -0.15
CA SER A 406 3.72 6.32 -1.25
C SER A 406 2.67 6.92 -2.19
N LEU A 407 1.65 7.58 -1.64
CA LEU A 407 0.62 8.26 -2.43
C LEU A 407 1.21 9.42 -3.24
N ALA A 408 2.11 10.21 -2.68
CA ALA A 408 2.80 11.29 -3.38
C ALA A 408 3.65 10.77 -4.56
N LEU A 409 4.30 9.62 -4.40
CA LEU A 409 5.04 8.92 -5.45
C LEU A 409 4.11 8.40 -6.56
N VAL A 410 3.07 7.64 -6.21
CA VAL A 410 2.07 7.10 -7.17
C VAL A 410 1.42 8.23 -7.97
N ASN A 411 1.10 9.35 -7.32
CA ASN A 411 0.55 10.53 -7.98
C ASN A 411 1.42 11.06 -9.13
N ARG A 412 2.75 10.90 -9.05
CA ARG A 412 3.70 11.34 -10.08
C ARG A 412 3.93 10.37 -11.23
N ILE A 413 3.56 9.10 -11.08
CA ILE A 413 3.70 8.11 -12.15
C ILE A 413 2.85 8.57 -13.34
N THR A 414 3.49 8.90 -14.47
CA THR A 414 2.78 9.26 -15.70
C THR A 414 2.58 8.00 -16.53
N CYS A 415 1.33 7.53 -16.65
CA CYS A 415 1.02 6.52 -17.63
C CYS A 415 1.19 7.16 -19.01
N LYS A 416 2.20 6.75 -19.79
CA LYS A 416 2.25 7.09 -21.21
C LYS A 416 0.94 6.56 -21.81
N SER A 417 0.09 7.47 -22.29
CA SER A 417 -1.01 7.11 -23.17
C SER A 417 -0.36 6.35 -24.33
N SER A 418 -0.57 5.04 -24.38
CA SER A 418 -0.35 4.35 -25.63
C SER A 418 -1.27 5.06 -26.62
N ASN A 419 -0.68 5.74 -27.59
CA ASN A 419 -1.37 6.15 -28.81
C ASN A 419 -1.75 4.86 -29.55
N SER A 420 -2.69 4.11 -28.98
CA SER A 420 -3.56 3.21 -29.70
C SER A 420 -4.37 4.11 -30.61
N SER A 421 -3.96 4.10 -31.87
CA SER A 421 -4.64 4.73 -32.99
C SER A 421 -6.16 4.65 -32.82
N THR A 422 -6.80 5.81 -32.94
CA THR A 422 -8.23 6.01 -33.04
C THR A 422 -8.86 5.11 -34.10
N SER A 423 -9.24 3.91 -33.68
CA SER A 423 -10.33 3.20 -34.35
C SER A 423 -11.63 3.80 -33.83
N ARG A 424 -12.16 4.76 -34.59
CA ARG A 424 -13.58 5.13 -34.51
C ARG A 424 -14.41 3.92 -34.92
N HIS A 425 -14.64 3.00 -34.00
CA HIS A 425 -15.76 2.06 -34.10
C HIS A 425 -16.86 2.51 -33.14
N LEU A 426 -17.79 3.29 -33.70
CA LEU A 426 -19.16 3.32 -33.22
C LEU A 426 -19.70 1.89 -33.36
N ASN A 427 -19.72 1.14 -32.25
CA ASN A 427 -20.61 -0.01 -32.11
C ASN A 427 -21.15 0.00 -30.69
N GLU A 428 -22.42 0.35 -30.58
CA GLU A 428 -23.26 0.06 -29.43
C GLU A 428 -23.24 -1.46 -29.17
N GLY A 429 -22.53 -1.90 -28.13
CA GLY A 429 -22.56 -3.32 -27.78
C GLY A 429 -21.46 -3.81 -26.86
N ARG A 430 -21.70 -3.73 -25.54
CA ARG A 430 -21.35 -4.78 -24.55
C ARG A 430 -19.88 -5.25 -24.50
N ASP A 431 -18.93 -4.36 -24.26
CA ASP A 431 -17.65 -4.78 -23.66
C ASP A 431 -17.74 -4.58 -22.14
N PHE A 432 -17.77 -5.70 -21.42
CA PHE A 432 -17.80 -5.74 -19.96
C PHE A 432 -16.38 -5.95 -19.41
N PRO A 433 -16.06 -5.43 -18.22
CA PRO A 433 -14.74 -5.64 -17.59
C PRO A 433 -14.38 -7.12 -17.43
N SER A 434 -13.08 -7.42 -17.47
CA SER A 434 -12.53 -8.80 -17.37
C SER A 434 -12.79 -9.46 -16.00
N TRP A 435 -12.85 -8.67 -14.93
CA TRP A 435 -13.18 -9.14 -13.57
C TRP A 435 -14.66 -9.53 -13.41
N LEU A 436 -15.52 -9.14 -14.36
CA LEU A 436 -16.92 -9.54 -14.36
C LEU A 436 -17.08 -10.93 -14.97
N SER A 437 -17.65 -11.88 -14.22
CA SER A 437 -17.86 -13.22 -14.76
C SER A 437 -18.91 -13.21 -15.88
N SER A 438 -18.80 -14.16 -16.82
CA SER A 438 -19.81 -14.35 -17.89
C SER A 438 -21.22 -14.59 -17.36
N LYS A 439 -21.36 -15.05 -16.11
CA LYS A 439 -22.64 -15.28 -15.44
C LYS A 439 -23.24 -13.98 -14.93
N ASP A 440 -22.43 -13.09 -14.37
CA ASP A 440 -22.84 -11.76 -13.91
C ASP A 440 -23.23 -10.86 -15.09
N ARG A 441 -22.50 -10.96 -16.22
CA ARG A 441 -22.87 -10.31 -17.50
C ARG A 441 -24.28 -10.68 -17.98
N LYS A 442 -24.69 -11.93 -17.81
CA LYS A 442 -26.03 -12.42 -18.17
C LYS A 442 -27.10 -11.99 -17.16
N LEU A 443 -26.76 -11.90 -15.87
CA LEU A 443 -27.66 -11.39 -14.83
C LEU A 443 -28.04 -9.92 -15.08
N LEU A 444 -27.10 -9.12 -15.57
CA LEU A 444 -27.26 -7.69 -15.87
C LEU A 444 -28.04 -7.41 -17.17
N GLN A 445 -28.10 -8.41 -18.06
CA GLN A 445 -28.84 -8.35 -19.31
C GLN A 445 -30.25 -8.97 -19.19
N ALA A 446 -30.57 -9.59 -18.06
CA ALA A 446 -31.88 -10.19 -17.84
C ALA A 446 -32.90 -9.12 -17.44
N SER A 447 -34.07 -9.13 -18.06
CA SER A 447 -35.20 -8.24 -17.72
C SER A 447 -35.77 -8.51 -16.32
N THR A 448 -35.38 -9.62 -15.69
CA THR A 448 -35.77 -10.05 -14.35
C THR A 448 -34.53 -10.51 -13.59
N ILE A 449 -34.12 -9.78 -12.55
CA ILE A 449 -33.03 -10.20 -11.66
C ILE A 449 -33.56 -11.33 -10.78
N ARG A 450 -32.99 -12.53 -10.91
CA ARG A 450 -33.34 -13.68 -10.06
C ARG A 450 -32.66 -13.52 -8.71
N ALA A 451 -33.45 -13.30 -7.66
CA ALA A 451 -32.95 -13.26 -6.29
C ALA A 451 -32.41 -14.63 -5.85
N ASN A 452 -31.28 -14.63 -5.12
CA ASN A 452 -30.76 -15.79 -4.42
C ASN A 452 -31.55 -16.07 -3.15
N ALA A 453 -31.98 -15.02 -2.46
CA ALA A 453 -32.80 -15.08 -1.27
C ALA A 453 -33.89 -14.00 -1.30
N VAL A 454 -35.06 -14.34 -0.77
CA VAL A 454 -36.17 -13.41 -0.58
C VAL A 454 -36.41 -13.24 0.92
N VAL A 455 -36.45 -11.99 1.38
CA VAL A 455 -36.82 -11.62 2.75
C VAL A 455 -38.25 -11.10 2.74
N ALA A 456 -39.12 -11.67 3.56
CA ALA A 456 -40.50 -11.20 3.68
C ALA A 456 -41.05 -11.40 5.09
N LYS A 457 -41.53 -10.32 5.70
CA LYS A 457 -42.10 -10.36 7.07
C LYS A 457 -43.37 -11.21 7.18
N ASP A 458 -44.13 -11.31 6.09
CA ASP A 458 -45.36 -12.11 6.00
C ASP A 458 -45.10 -13.62 5.88
N GLY A 459 -43.83 -14.05 5.82
CA GLY A 459 -43.44 -15.45 5.68
C GLY A 459 -43.52 -15.99 4.26
N THR A 460 -43.76 -15.15 3.26
CA THR A 460 -43.79 -15.56 1.83
C THR A 460 -42.41 -15.63 1.17
N GLY A 461 -41.34 -15.33 1.94
CA GLY A 461 -39.94 -15.38 1.51
C GLY A 461 -39.18 -16.58 2.07
N ASN A 462 -37.88 -16.65 1.77
CA ASN A 462 -36.97 -17.62 2.35
C ASN A 462 -36.63 -17.29 3.81
N TYR A 463 -36.56 -16.00 4.15
CA TYR A 463 -36.19 -15.49 5.46
C TYR A 463 -37.19 -14.44 5.93
N ARG A 464 -37.32 -14.26 7.25
CA ARG A 464 -38.18 -13.21 7.83
C ARG A 464 -37.43 -11.93 8.14
N THR A 465 -36.12 -12.04 8.34
CA THR A 465 -35.23 -10.93 8.67
C THR A 465 -34.15 -10.77 7.60
N VAL A 466 -33.62 -9.56 7.48
CA VAL A 466 -32.51 -9.28 6.57
C VAL A 466 -31.21 -9.88 7.11
N SER A 467 -31.04 -9.88 8.43
CA SER A 467 -29.91 -10.51 9.12
C SER A 467 -29.73 -11.99 8.74
N GLU A 468 -30.82 -12.77 8.74
CA GLU A 468 -30.79 -14.20 8.35
C GLU A 468 -30.32 -14.38 6.90
N ALA A 469 -30.86 -13.57 5.97
CA ALA A 469 -30.48 -13.65 4.56
C ALA A 469 -29.01 -13.25 4.34
N MET A 470 -28.52 -12.24 5.08
CA MET A 470 -27.12 -11.83 5.05
C MET A 470 -26.19 -12.89 5.58
N GLN A 471 -26.56 -13.58 6.67
CA GLN A 471 -25.76 -14.69 7.20
C GLN A 471 -25.66 -15.84 6.18
N ALA A 472 -26.75 -16.15 5.47
CA ALA A 472 -26.77 -17.19 4.45
C ALA A 472 -26.09 -16.83 3.12
N ALA A 473 -25.81 -15.54 2.87
CA ALA A 473 -25.17 -15.09 1.65
C ALA A 473 -23.77 -15.71 1.45
N SER A 474 -23.51 -16.23 0.25
CA SER A 474 -22.26 -16.90 -0.14
C SER A 474 -22.02 -16.83 -1.66
N GLY A 475 -20.78 -17.09 -2.10
CA GLY A 475 -20.37 -17.00 -3.50
C GLY A 475 -20.04 -15.58 -3.96
N ASN A 476 -19.75 -15.40 -5.26
CA ASN A 476 -19.20 -14.14 -5.78
C ASN A 476 -20.20 -12.96 -5.79
N ARG A 477 -21.46 -13.18 -6.18
CA ARG A 477 -22.53 -12.18 -6.21
C ARG A 477 -23.80 -12.78 -5.65
N PHE A 478 -24.34 -12.21 -4.58
CA PHE A 478 -25.52 -12.73 -3.89
C PHE A 478 -26.61 -11.67 -3.80
N VAL A 479 -27.72 -11.91 -4.50
CA VAL A 479 -28.87 -10.99 -4.60
C VAL A 479 -29.91 -11.35 -3.54
N ILE A 480 -30.17 -10.42 -2.63
CA ILE A 480 -31.23 -10.48 -1.62
C ILE A 480 -32.34 -9.53 -2.03
N TYR A 481 -33.53 -10.08 -2.26
CA TYR A 481 -34.73 -9.29 -2.52
C TYR A 481 -35.51 -9.11 -1.22
N VAL A 482 -35.71 -7.85 -0.81
CA VAL A 482 -36.35 -7.48 0.45
C VAL A 482 -37.74 -6.92 0.15
N LYS A 483 -38.78 -7.70 0.43
CA LYS A 483 -40.16 -7.26 0.20
C LYS A 483 -40.54 -6.04 1.06
N ALA A 484 -41.63 -5.39 0.71
CA ALA A 484 -42.17 -4.26 1.45
C ALA A 484 -42.36 -4.57 2.94
N GLY A 485 -41.90 -3.66 3.78
CA GLY A 485 -41.91 -3.77 5.23
C GLY A 485 -40.89 -2.85 5.88
N VAL A 486 -41.13 -2.54 7.15
CA VAL A 486 -40.19 -1.82 8.02
C VAL A 486 -39.44 -2.85 8.85
N TYR A 487 -38.15 -3.03 8.61
CA TYR A 487 -37.27 -4.01 9.26
C TYR A 487 -36.45 -3.30 10.35
N LYS A 488 -36.86 -3.44 11.62
CA LYS A 488 -36.11 -2.90 12.76
C LYS A 488 -34.93 -3.83 13.07
N GLU A 489 -33.82 -3.60 12.38
CA GLU A 489 -32.61 -4.42 12.42
C GLU A 489 -31.39 -3.53 12.32
N LYS A 490 -30.30 -3.95 12.97
CA LYS A 490 -28.97 -3.37 12.81
C LYS A 490 -28.11 -4.37 12.06
N ILE A 491 -27.61 -3.97 10.90
CA ILE A 491 -26.90 -4.88 10.00
C ILE A 491 -25.46 -4.42 9.85
N ILE A 492 -24.51 -5.31 10.09
CA ILE A 492 -23.08 -5.09 9.83
C ILE A 492 -22.61 -6.22 8.93
N SER A 493 -21.95 -5.88 7.82
CA SER A 493 -21.42 -6.89 6.90
C SER A 493 -20.12 -6.45 6.26
N ASN A 494 -19.20 -7.41 6.14
CA ASN A 494 -17.96 -7.33 5.38
C ASN A 494 -17.97 -8.24 4.15
N LYS A 495 -19.14 -8.77 3.75
CA LYS A 495 -19.24 -9.71 2.63
C LYS A 495 -19.22 -8.96 1.30
N ASP A 496 -18.31 -9.35 0.43
CA ASP A 496 -18.21 -8.83 -0.94
C ASP A 496 -19.40 -9.27 -1.81
N GLY A 497 -19.69 -8.48 -2.83
CA GLY A 497 -20.61 -8.84 -3.90
C GLY A 497 -22.08 -9.00 -3.47
N ILE A 498 -22.48 -8.37 -2.36
CA ILE A 498 -23.90 -8.39 -1.95
C ILE A 498 -24.71 -7.39 -2.78
N THR A 499 -25.91 -7.79 -3.18
CA THR A 499 -26.88 -6.92 -3.84
C THR A 499 -28.22 -6.97 -3.13
N TRP A 500 -28.73 -5.84 -2.69
CA TRP A 500 -30.08 -5.68 -2.14
C TRP A 500 -31.01 -5.00 -3.13
N ILE A 501 -32.19 -5.57 -3.30
CA ILE A 501 -33.27 -5.00 -4.11
C ILE A 501 -34.53 -4.96 -3.25
N GLY A 502 -35.09 -3.78 -3.02
CA GLY A 502 -36.37 -3.61 -2.33
C GLY A 502 -37.56 -3.48 -3.28
N ASP A 503 -38.77 -3.41 -2.70
CA ASP A 503 -40.02 -3.10 -3.42
C ASP A 503 -40.18 -1.60 -3.73
N GLY A 504 -39.25 -0.77 -3.26
CA GLY A 504 -39.27 0.68 -3.39
C GLY A 504 -38.61 1.33 -2.18
N LYS A 505 -37.96 2.47 -2.40
CA LYS A 505 -37.16 3.18 -1.37
C LYS A 505 -37.91 3.59 -0.11
N PHE A 506 -39.23 3.64 -0.17
CA PHE A 506 -40.12 3.91 0.97
C PHE A 506 -40.99 2.71 1.36
N ALA A 507 -40.93 1.61 0.59
CA ALA A 507 -41.71 0.40 0.83
C ALA A 507 -40.91 -0.62 1.64
N SER A 508 -39.64 -0.83 1.30
CA SER A 508 -38.70 -1.69 2.04
C SER A 508 -37.73 -0.79 2.79
N VAL A 509 -37.78 -0.75 4.13
CA VAL A 509 -36.98 0.18 4.93
C VAL A 509 -36.33 -0.54 6.10
N ILE A 510 -35.01 -0.40 6.25
CA ILE A 510 -34.26 -0.86 7.42
C ILE A 510 -34.13 0.30 8.40
N VAL A 511 -34.48 0.07 9.67
CA VAL A 511 -34.56 1.12 10.69
C VAL A 511 -33.84 0.75 11.99
N ASN A 512 -33.18 1.73 12.59
CA ASN A 512 -32.67 1.68 13.97
C ASN A 512 -32.79 3.06 14.65
N ASP A 513 -32.43 3.16 15.93
CA ASP A 513 -32.48 4.37 16.76
C ASP A 513 -31.24 4.57 17.67
N ASP A 514 -30.15 3.85 17.40
CA ASP A 514 -28.88 4.04 18.12
C ASP A 514 -28.28 5.43 17.85
N SER A 515 -27.62 6.03 18.84
CA SER A 515 -27.01 7.35 18.74
C SER A 515 -25.89 7.55 19.76
N VAL A 516 -25.00 8.52 19.51
CA VAL A 516 -23.89 8.83 20.43
C VAL A 516 -24.39 9.30 21.78
N LYS A 517 -25.40 10.18 21.81
CA LYS A 517 -26.03 10.59 23.07
C LYS A 517 -26.72 9.42 23.80
N GLY A 518 -27.15 8.40 23.05
CA GLY A 518 -27.69 7.15 23.60
C GLY A 518 -26.63 6.19 24.14
N GLY A 519 -25.33 6.56 24.08
CA GLY A 519 -24.22 5.74 24.56
C GLY A 519 -23.56 4.85 23.50
N ALA A 520 -23.99 4.92 22.23
CA ALA A 520 -23.30 4.22 21.14
C ALA A 520 -22.01 4.97 20.75
N SER A 521 -20.99 4.27 20.26
CA SER A 521 -19.95 4.93 19.48
C SER A 521 -20.51 5.41 18.14
N MET A 522 -19.87 6.39 17.50
CA MET A 522 -20.35 6.89 16.20
C MET A 522 -20.45 5.76 15.15
N PRO A 523 -19.44 4.90 14.90
CA PRO A 523 -19.59 3.78 13.97
C PRO A 523 -20.67 2.78 14.38
N SER A 524 -20.82 2.52 15.68
CA SER A 524 -21.84 1.59 16.17
C SER A 524 -23.25 2.20 16.15
N SER A 525 -23.44 3.50 15.94
CA SER A 525 -24.76 4.09 15.78
C SER A 525 -25.43 3.74 14.43
N ALA A 526 -24.70 3.16 13.48
CA ALA A 526 -25.20 2.82 12.15
C ALA A 526 -26.36 1.83 12.18
N THR A 527 -27.43 2.16 11.43
CA THR A 527 -28.49 1.22 11.08
C THR A 527 -27.98 0.13 10.14
N PHE A 528 -27.18 0.53 9.15
CA PHE A 528 -26.50 -0.40 8.24
C PHE A 528 -25.04 -0.01 8.03
N THR A 529 -24.16 -1.01 8.18
CA THR A 529 -22.72 -0.92 7.93
C THR A 529 -22.33 -1.92 6.86
N ILE A 530 -21.64 -1.44 5.81
CA ILE A 530 -21.05 -2.27 4.77
C ILE A 530 -19.58 -1.94 4.57
N THR A 531 -18.73 -2.96 4.73
CA THR A 531 -17.29 -2.89 4.46
C THR A 531 -16.82 -3.87 3.38
N GLY A 532 -17.71 -4.75 2.90
CA GLY A 532 -17.43 -5.65 1.78
C GLY A 532 -17.65 -4.96 0.44
N ASP A 533 -16.81 -5.25 -0.54
CA ASP A 533 -16.72 -4.53 -1.81
C ASP A 533 -17.82 -4.89 -2.82
N GLY A 534 -18.05 -3.97 -3.75
CA GLY A 534 -18.99 -4.14 -4.84
C GLY A 534 -20.43 -4.24 -4.36
N PHE A 535 -20.75 -3.69 -3.19
CA PHE A 535 -22.09 -3.68 -2.65
C PHE A 535 -23.05 -2.88 -3.55
N ILE A 536 -24.25 -3.41 -3.79
CA ILE A 536 -25.28 -2.71 -4.55
C ILE A 536 -26.57 -2.69 -3.73
N ALA A 537 -27.12 -1.50 -3.47
CA ALA A 537 -28.48 -1.35 -2.96
C ALA A 537 -29.36 -0.64 -3.97
N ARG A 538 -30.57 -1.16 -4.15
CA ARG A 538 -31.55 -0.61 -5.07
C ARG A 538 -32.95 -0.62 -4.48
N ASP A 539 -33.70 0.45 -4.70
CA ASP A 539 -35.12 0.53 -4.36
C ASP A 539 -35.40 0.20 -2.87
N ILE A 540 -34.54 0.65 -1.94
CA ILE A 540 -34.61 0.34 -0.51
C ILE A 540 -34.22 1.55 0.36
N GLY A 541 -34.77 1.63 1.57
CA GLY A 541 -34.51 2.70 2.54
C GLY A 541 -33.63 2.28 3.72
N PHE A 542 -32.77 3.18 4.19
CA PHE A 542 -31.97 3.09 5.41
C PHE A 542 -32.29 4.30 6.27
N GLN A 543 -32.70 4.08 7.52
CA GLN A 543 -33.14 5.18 8.38
C GLN A 543 -32.72 5.03 9.84
N ASN A 544 -32.13 6.08 10.39
CA ASN A 544 -31.98 6.25 11.82
C ASN A 544 -33.09 7.18 12.36
N THR A 545 -33.81 6.72 13.37
CA THR A 545 -35.06 7.36 13.84
C THR A 545 -34.93 8.13 15.15
N VAL A 546 -33.72 8.25 15.72
CA VAL A 546 -33.52 8.87 17.05
C VAL A 546 -33.97 10.34 17.16
N GLY A 547 -33.97 11.07 16.04
CA GLY A 547 -34.36 12.47 16.00
C GLY A 547 -33.21 13.48 16.22
N PRO A 548 -33.48 14.79 16.11
CA PRO A 548 -32.44 15.83 16.15
C PRO A 548 -31.81 16.01 17.53
N ASN A 549 -32.38 15.41 18.57
CA ASN A 549 -31.88 15.46 19.94
C ASN A 549 -30.91 14.32 20.27
N GLY A 550 -30.79 13.31 19.40
CA GLY A 550 -29.90 12.16 19.55
C GLY A 550 -28.43 12.45 19.23
N GLU A 551 -28.14 13.65 18.69
CA GLU A 551 -26.80 14.03 18.22
C GLU A 551 -26.35 13.11 17.07
N GLN A 552 -25.09 12.69 17.00
CA GLN A 552 -24.58 11.84 15.91
C GLN A 552 -25.32 10.49 15.89
N ALA A 553 -25.91 10.16 14.74
CA ALA A 553 -26.71 8.95 14.57
C ALA A 553 -26.77 8.51 13.11
N LEU A 554 -25.95 7.52 12.77
CA LEU A 554 -25.78 7.06 11.40
C LEU A 554 -26.99 6.25 10.89
N ALA A 555 -27.50 6.61 9.71
CA ALA A 555 -28.39 5.74 8.95
C ALA A 555 -27.59 4.73 8.12
N LEU A 556 -26.46 5.16 7.56
CA LEU A 556 -25.64 4.37 6.66
C LEU A 556 -24.15 4.63 6.86
N TYR A 557 -23.38 3.57 7.07
CA TYR A 557 -21.91 3.56 7.13
C TYR A 557 -21.37 2.77 5.93
N VAL A 558 -20.56 3.42 5.08
CA VAL A 558 -20.03 2.81 3.84
C VAL A 558 -18.52 2.93 3.79
N SER A 559 -17.87 1.76 3.81
CA SER A 559 -16.44 1.59 3.52
C SER A 559 -16.27 0.44 2.54
N SER A 560 -16.93 0.55 1.38
CA SER A 560 -17.04 -0.50 0.37
C SER A 560 -16.62 0.09 -0.98
N ASP A 561 -15.57 -0.47 -1.58
CA ASP A 561 -15.11 -0.03 -2.89
C ASP A 561 -16.10 -0.46 -3.97
N HIS A 562 -16.21 0.36 -5.02
CA HIS A 562 -17.17 0.13 -6.11
C HIS A 562 -18.62 -0.09 -5.62
N SER A 563 -19.04 0.61 -4.56
CA SER A 563 -20.39 0.52 -4.02
C SER A 563 -21.39 1.40 -4.78
N VAL A 564 -22.60 0.89 -5.00
CA VAL A 564 -23.69 1.60 -5.70
C VAL A 564 -24.97 1.63 -4.89
N PHE A 565 -25.53 2.82 -4.75
CA PHE A 565 -26.86 3.05 -4.18
C PHE A 565 -27.74 3.69 -5.24
N TYR A 566 -28.79 2.99 -5.69
CA TYR A 566 -29.66 3.44 -6.77
C TYR A 566 -31.11 3.50 -6.34
N ARG A 567 -31.70 4.71 -6.37
CA ARG A 567 -33.04 4.96 -5.84
C ARG A 567 -33.17 4.43 -4.43
N CYS A 568 -32.27 4.87 -3.55
CA CYS A 568 -32.34 4.57 -2.12
C CYS A 568 -32.85 5.79 -1.35
N SER A 569 -33.43 5.56 -0.17
CA SER A 569 -33.76 6.61 0.79
C SER A 569 -32.80 6.49 1.97
N ILE A 570 -32.05 7.53 2.31
CA ILE A 570 -31.07 7.53 3.40
C ILE A 570 -31.45 8.69 4.34
N VAL A 571 -32.02 8.36 5.48
CA VAL A 571 -32.73 9.35 6.32
C VAL A 571 -32.23 9.34 7.75
N GLY A 572 -31.83 10.50 8.24
CA GLY A 572 -31.45 10.72 9.62
C GLY A 572 -31.54 12.21 9.98
N TYR A 573 -30.74 12.61 10.96
CA TYR A 573 -30.58 14.01 11.37
C TYR A 573 -29.10 14.39 11.28
N GLN A 574 -28.39 14.43 12.41
CA GLN A 574 -26.95 14.68 12.41
C GLN A 574 -26.20 13.40 12.01
N ASP A 575 -25.22 13.56 11.12
CA ASP A 575 -24.33 12.49 10.65
C ASP A 575 -25.10 11.33 9.98
N THR A 576 -25.96 11.62 9.00
CA THR A 576 -26.84 10.61 8.39
C THR A 576 -26.09 9.56 7.56
N LEU A 577 -25.24 10.01 6.64
CA LEU A 577 -24.44 9.17 5.74
C LEU A 577 -22.96 9.35 6.04
N TYR A 578 -22.34 8.29 6.57
CA TYR A 578 -20.89 8.21 6.69
C TYR A 578 -20.29 7.50 5.48
N ALA A 579 -19.89 8.29 4.48
CA ALA A 579 -19.15 7.83 3.31
C ALA A 579 -17.65 7.82 3.65
N VAL A 580 -17.23 6.76 4.36
CA VAL A 580 -15.93 6.68 5.05
C VAL A 580 -14.77 6.78 4.09
N ALA A 581 -14.64 5.84 3.16
CA ALA A 581 -13.49 5.69 2.26
C ALA A 581 -13.90 5.02 0.93
N LEU A 582 -12.94 4.96 -0.02
CA LEU A 582 -13.04 4.22 -1.28
C LEU A 582 -14.02 4.82 -2.31
N GLN A 583 -14.22 4.16 -3.46
CA GLN A 583 -15.08 4.67 -4.54
C GLN A 583 -16.55 4.30 -4.31
N GLN A 584 -17.41 5.32 -4.31
CA GLN A 584 -18.84 5.16 -4.04
C GLN A 584 -19.69 5.96 -5.03
N PHE A 585 -20.82 5.39 -5.45
CA PHE A 585 -21.75 6.05 -6.37
C PHE A 585 -23.19 6.01 -5.86
N TYR A 586 -23.81 7.19 -5.76
CA TYR A 586 -25.19 7.36 -5.34
C TYR A 586 -25.98 7.98 -6.49
N ARG A 587 -27.07 7.33 -6.91
CA ARG A 587 -27.88 7.74 -8.06
C ARG A 587 -29.36 7.80 -7.69
N GLU A 588 -30.00 8.94 -7.93
CA GLU A 588 -31.45 9.11 -7.70
C GLU A 588 -31.89 8.79 -6.26
N CYS A 589 -30.97 8.98 -5.30
CA CYS A 589 -31.21 8.78 -3.89
C CYS A 589 -31.85 10.02 -3.25
N ASP A 590 -32.63 9.79 -2.20
CA ASP A 590 -33.11 10.85 -1.31
C ASP A 590 -32.28 10.80 -0.02
N ILE A 591 -31.49 11.83 0.26
CA ILE A 591 -30.61 11.90 1.43
C ILE A 591 -31.06 13.05 2.31
N CYS A 592 -31.45 12.75 3.55
CA CYS A 592 -32.08 13.71 4.45
C CYS A 592 -31.34 13.83 5.77
N GLY A 593 -31.05 15.05 6.22
CA GLY A 593 -30.44 15.28 7.53
C GLY A 593 -30.31 16.74 7.92
N THR A 594 -29.55 17.00 8.99
CA THR A 594 -29.37 18.35 9.57
C THR A 594 -27.92 18.80 9.54
N ILE A 595 -27.07 18.29 10.44
CA ILE A 595 -25.66 18.69 10.60
C ILE A 595 -24.81 17.58 9.99
N ASP A 596 -23.85 17.94 9.14
CA ASP A 596 -22.85 17.07 8.53
C ASP A 596 -23.43 15.77 7.97
N PHE A 597 -24.63 15.86 7.38
CA PHE A 597 -25.39 14.65 7.12
C PHE A 597 -24.87 13.83 5.93
N ILE A 598 -23.88 14.34 5.20
CA ILE A 598 -23.00 13.60 4.30
C ILE A 598 -21.55 13.93 4.69
N PHE A 599 -20.88 12.99 5.33
CA PHE A 599 -19.52 13.21 5.85
C PHE A 599 -18.61 12.00 5.64
N GLY A 600 -17.31 12.19 5.86
CA GLY A 600 -16.28 11.18 5.63
C GLY A 600 -15.29 11.55 4.54
N ASN A 601 -14.53 10.58 4.05
CA ASN A 601 -13.43 10.80 3.11
C ASN A 601 -13.42 9.79 1.95
N ALA A 602 -14.58 9.27 1.54
CA ALA A 602 -14.71 8.52 0.31
C ALA A 602 -14.42 9.39 -0.94
N ALA A 603 -14.10 8.73 -2.06
CA ALA A 603 -14.26 9.32 -3.38
C ALA A 603 -15.70 9.04 -3.83
N ALA A 604 -16.62 9.98 -3.55
CA ALA A 604 -18.05 9.76 -3.76
C ALA A 604 -18.67 10.74 -4.76
N VAL A 605 -19.41 10.20 -5.73
CA VAL A 605 -20.26 11.00 -6.63
C VAL A 605 -21.72 10.72 -6.31
N LEU A 606 -22.45 11.80 -6.04
CA LEU A 606 -23.90 11.81 -5.87
C LEU A 606 -24.50 12.46 -7.11
N GLN A 607 -25.23 11.68 -7.91
CA GLN A 607 -25.77 12.13 -9.19
C GLN A 607 -27.30 12.03 -9.21
N ASN A 608 -27.97 13.11 -9.62
CA ASN A 608 -29.43 13.16 -9.69
C ASN A 608 -30.13 12.87 -8.35
N CYS A 609 -29.47 13.14 -7.22
CA CYS A 609 -30.03 12.91 -5.89
C CYS A 609 -30.88 14.10 -5.41
N ASN A 610 -31.84 13.82 -4.53
CA ASN A 610 -32.51 14.84 -3.71
C ASN A 610 -31.79 14.93 -2.36
N ILE A 611 -31.25 16.11 -2.07
CA ILE A 611 -30.52 16.41 -0.84
C ILE A 611 -31.40 17.33 0.00
N MET A 612 -31.97 16.80 1.08
CA MET A 612 -33.08 17.46 1.78
C MET A 612 -32.72 17.80 3.23
N PHE A 613 -32.83 19.08 3.58
CA PHE A 613 -32.66 19.52 4.96
C PHE A 613 -33.87 19.13 5.81
N GLN A 614 -33.60 18.46 6.92
CA GLN A 614 -34.54 18.29 8.00
C GLN A 614 -34.49 19.49 8.95
N ARG A 615 -35.51 19.61 9.81
CA ARG A 615 -35.54 20.67 10.83
C ARG A 615 -34.53 20.35 11.94
N PRO A 616 -33.51 21.20 12.18
CA PRO A 616 -32.58 21.00 13.28
C PRO A 616 -33.24 21.28 14.64
N ARG A 617 -32.59 20.83 15.72
CA ARG A 617 -33.06 21.14 17.07
C ARG A 617 -33.10 22.66 17.30
N PRO A 618 -34.06 23.20 18.08
CA PRO A 618 -34.11 24.62 18.41
C PRO A 618 -32.86 25.10 19.18
N GLY A 619 -32.64 26.41 19.26
CA GLY A 619 -31.58 26.99 20.10
C GLY A 619 -30.32 27.43 19.36
N GLY A 620 -30.44 27.88 18.11
CA GLY A 620 -29.33 28.45 17.34
C GLY A 620 -28.52 27.44 16.51
N PHE A 621 -28.95 26.19 16.44
CA PHE A 621 -28.37 25.20 15.54
C PHE A 621 -28.63 25.54 14.07
N TYR A 622 -27.76 25.03 13.21
CA TYR A 622 -27.79 25.24 11.76
C TYR A 622 -27.68 23.90 11.05
N ASN A 623 -27.92 23.88 9.75
CA ASN A 623 -27.74 22.72 8.91
C ASN A 623 -26.48 22.81 8.05
N VAL A 624 -25.88 21.66 7.76
CA VAL A 624 -24.72 21.49 6.88
C VAL A 624 -24.88 20.20 6.11
N ILE A 625 -24.70 20.25 4.79
CA ILE A 625 -24.75 19.06 3.94
C ILE A 625 -23.43 18.29 4.03
N LEU A 626 -22.33 18.93 3.64
CA LEU A 626 -21.05 18.26 3.38
C LEU A 626 -20.01 18.54 4.47
N ALA A 627 -19.43 17.48 5.03
CA ALA A 627 -18.27 17.56 5.92
C ALA A 627 -17.20 16.55 5.47
N ASN A 628 -16.43 16.91 4.45
CA ASN A 628 -15.39 16.02 3.94
C ASN A 628 -14.14 16.05 4.85
N GLY A 629 -13.64 14.87 5.18
CA GLY A 629 -12.53 14.63 6.11
C GLY A 629 -11.18 14.38 5.46
N ARG A 630 -10.91 14.95 4.27
CA ARG A 630 -9.62 14.76 3.59
C ARG A 630 -8.48 15.44 4.36
N THR A 631 -7.47 14.67 4.75
CA THR A 631 -6.32 15.12 5.55
C THR A 631 -5.03 15.26 4.77
N ASP A 632 -4.95 14.70 3.57
CA ASP A 632 -3.76 14.77 2.73
C ASP A 632 -4.10 15.28 1.32
N PRO A 633 -3.32 16.23 0.76
CA PRO A 633 -3.61 16.83 -0.56
C PRO A 633 -3.47 15.82 -1.71
N GLY A 634 -2.65 14.79 -1.54
CA GLY A 634 -2.43 13.69 -2.47
C GLY A 634 -3.59 12.72 -2.55
N GLN A 635 -4.51 12.71 -1.58
CA GLN A 635 -5.70 11.87 -1.63
C GLN A 635 -6.61 12.23 -2.80
N ASN A 636 -7.05 11.22 -3.55
CA ASN A 636 -8.01 11.35 -4.67
C ASN A 636 -9.49 11.36 -4.20
N THR A 637 -9.73 11.61 -2.91
CA THR A 637 -11.04 11.55 -2.24
C THR A 637 -11.78 12.88 -2.18
N GLY A 638 -13.05 12.88 -1.82
CA GLY A 638 -13.90 14.07 -1.76
C GLY A 638 -15.32 13.79 -2.21
N PHE A 639 -16.19 14.80 -2.11
CA PHE A 639 -17.59 14.66 -2.49
C PHE A 639 -17.93 15.51 -3.71
N SER A 640 -18.66 14.92 -4.65
CA SER A 640 -19.15 15.58 -5.86
C SER A 640 -20.66 15.42 -5.98
N LEU A 641 -21.40 16.51 -5.82
CA LEU A 641 -22.85 16.58 -6.01
C LEU A 641 -23.09 17.08 -7.44
N GLN A 642 -23.54 16.21 -8.33
CA GLN A 642 -23.76 16.51 -9.73
C GLN A 642 -25.24 16.40 -10.09
N ASN A 643 -25.81 17.47 -10.64
CA ASN A 643 -27.21 17.48 -11.09
C ASN A 643 -28.20 17.07 -9.98
N CYS A 644 -27.90 17.47 -8.74
CA CYS A 644 -28.73 17.19 -7.58
C CYS A 644 -29.76 18.31 -7.37
N ARG A 645 -30.80 18.02 -6.59
CA ARG A 645 -31.72 19.01 -6.05
C ARG A 645 -31.46 19.18 -4.56
N ILE A 646 -31.05 20.38 -4.14
CA ILE A 646 -30.88 20.74 -2.73
C ILE A 646 -32.09 21.54 -2.28
N ALA A 647 -32.82 21.06 -1.27
CA ALA A 647 -34.07 21.68 -0.82
C ALA A 647 -34.34 21.50 0.68
N ALA A 648 -35.22 22.32 1.25
CA ALA A 648 -35.82 22.05 2.55
C ALA A 648 -36.87 20.91 2.45
N SER A 649 -36.93 20.03 3.46
CA SER A 649 -38.03 19.08 3.59
C SER A 649 -39.36 19.80 3.79
N SER A 650 -40.48 19.13 3.53
CA SER A 650 -41.82 19.70 3.69
C SER A 650 -42.05 20.28 5.09
N GLU A 651 -41.57 19.58 6.13
CA GLU A 651 -41.68 19.99 7.53
C GLU A 651 -40.76 21.17 7.89
N PHE A 652 -39.60 21.26 7.24
CA PHE A 652 -38.64 22.35 7.46
C PHE A 652 -38.99 23.60 6.65
N ASN A 653 -39.64 23.46 5.48
CA ASN A 653 -39.81 24.53 4.51
C ASN A 653 -40.50 25.79 5.08
N ALA A 654 -41.51 25.61 5.93
CA ALA A 654 -42.24 26.73 6.54
C ALA A 654 -41.38 27.61 7.47
N VAL A 655 -40.29 27.07 8.01
CA VAL A 655 -39.42 27.73 9.00
C VAL A 655 -37.97 27.82 8.52
N LYS A 656 -37.68 27.49 7.27
CA LYS A 656 -36.31 27.32 6.77
C LYS A 656 -35.43 28.55 6.93
N HIS A 657 -36.02 29.76 6.82
CA HIS A 657 -35.30 31.03 6.99
C HIS A 657 -35.06 31.41 8.47
N SER A 658 -35.67 30.70 9.42
CA SER A 658 -35.37 30.85 10.85
C SER A 658 -34.08 30.15 11.26
N TYR A 659 -33.50 29.34 10.38
CA TYR A 659 -32.26 28.60 10.60
C TYR A 659 -31.26 28.91 9.50
N LYS A 660 -29.96 28.79 9.80
CA LYS A 660 -28.93 28.87 8.76
C LYS A 660 -28.72 27.47 8.17
N SER A 661 -28.54 27.39 6.86
CA SER A 661 -28.18 26.15 6.17
C SER A 661 -27.03 26.42 5.22
N TYR A 662 -26.08 25.48 5.15
CA TYR A 662 -24.84 25.62 4.39
C TYR A 662 -24.59 24.39 3.50
N LEU A 663 -23.90 24.59 2.39
CA LEU A 663 -23.46 23.53 1.48
C LEU A 663 -22.43 22.62 2.15
N GLY A 664 -21.57 23.17 3.00
CA GLY A 664 -20.59 22.37 3.71
C GLY A 664 -19.69 23.16 4.66
N ARG A 665 -18.84 22.42 5.37
CA ARG A 665 -17.76 22.92 6.22
C ARG A 665 -16.55 21.96 6.21
N PRO A 666 -15.32 22.44 6.41
CA PRO A 666 -14.14 21.60 6.30
C PRO A 666 -13.90 20.81 7.59
N TRP A 667 -14.25 19.53 7.62
CA TRP A 667 -13.96 18.69 8.79
C TRP A 667 -12.46 18.52 9.03
N LYS A 668 -11.66 18.48 7.95
CA LYS A 668 -10.20 18.37 7.98
C LYS A 668 -9.55 19.34 6.99
N ASP A 669 -8.24 19.58 7.15
CA ASP A 669 -7.52 20.68 6.50
C ASP A 669 -7.58 20.69 4.97
N TYR A 670 -7.66 19.52 4.32
CA TYR A 670 -7.69 19.41 2.86
C TYR A 670 -9.09 19.07 2.33
N SER A 671 -10.13 19.31 3.13
CA SER A 671 -11.53 19.02 2.79
C SER A 671 -11.88 19.41 1.35
N ARG A 672 -12.50 18.49 0.60
CA ARG A 672 -12.84 18.68 -0.81
C ARG A 672 -14.30 18.35 -1.08
N ALA A 673 -15.03 19.36 -1.55
CA ALA A 673 -16.46 19.27 -1.82
C ALA A 673 -16.84 20.10 -3.04
N ILE A 674 -17.57 19.50 -3.98
CA ILE A 674 -17.97 20.12 -5.23
C ILE A 674 -19.48 20.01 -5.37
N VAL A 675 -20.13 21.15 -5.62
CA VAL A 675 -21.56 21.22 -5.95
C VAL A 675 -21.70 21.77 -7.36
N MET A 676 -22.13 20.93 -8.30
CA MET A 676 -22.17 21.30 -9.70
C MET A 676 -23.45 20.89 -10.41
N GLN A 677 -23.85 21.70 -11.40
CA GLN A 677 -25.04 21.52 -12.23
C GLN A 677 -26.32 21.29 -11.41
N SER A 678 -26.36 21.74 -10.16
CA SER A 678 -27.39 21.39 -9.19
C SER A 678 -28.37 22.54 -8.99
N ASN A 679 -29.63 22.23 -8.65
CA ASN A 679 -30.64 23.23 -8.30
C ASN A 679 -30.65 23.45 -6.78
N ILE A 680 -30.38 24.67 -6.34
CA ILE A 680 -30.17 25.04 -4.94
C ILE A 680 -31.31 25.95 -4.46
N ASP A 681 -32.04 25.49 -3.45
CA ASP A 681 -33.11 26.23 -2.76
C ASP A 681 -32.56 27.45 -1.97
N ASP A 682 -33.43 28.42 -1.71
CA ASP A 682 -33.11 29.64 -0.95
C ASP A 682 -33.01 29.40 0.57
N SER A 683 -33.09 28.15 1.02
CA SER A 683 -32.69 27.76 2.37
C SER A 683 -31.19 27.94 2.63
N ILE A 684 -30.34 27.85 1.59
CA ILE A 684 -28.89 28.02 1.71
C ILE A 684 -28.56 29.50 1.97
N ALA A 685 -27.79 29.76 3.01
CA ALA A 685 -27.31 31.10 3.31
C ALA A 685 -26.44 31.64 2.16
N SER A 686 -26.48 32.95 1.88
CA SER A 686 -25.74 33.57 0.75
C SER A 686 -24.24 33.24 0.76
N ARG A 687 -23.64 33.14 1.96
CA ARG A 687 -22.24 32.77 2.15
C ARG A 687 -21.90 31.34 1.68
N GLY A 688 -22.90 30.47 1.56
CA GLY A 688 -22.80 29.10 1.04
C GLY A 688 -22.13 28.11 1.99
N TRP A 689 -20.94 28.47 2.49
CA TRP A 689 -20.07 27.62 3.29
C TRP A 689 -19.82 28.25 4.67
N VAL A 690 -19.57 27.41 5.67
CA VAL A 690 -19.32 27.83 7.06
C VAL A 690 -18.05 27.21 7.62
N GLU A 691 -17.38 27.95 8.49
CA GLU A 691 -16.15 27.53 9.14
C GLU A 691 -16.40 26.29 10.02
N TRP A 692 -15.37 25.45 10.19
CA TRP A 692 -15.39 24.45 11.24
C TRP A 692 -15.35 25.15 12.61
N PRO A 693 -16.20 24.76 13.58
CA PRO A 693 -16.21 25.40 14.90
C PRO A 693 -14.83 25.40 15.55
N GLY A 694 -14.37 26.57 16.00
CA GLY A 694 -13.07 26.73 16.67
C GLY A 694 -11.85 26.79 15.74
N ALA A 695 -12.02 26.64 14.42
CA ALA A 695 -10.92 26.66 13.48
C ALA A 695 -10.37 28.10 13.24
N GLY A 696 -9.04 28.26 13.31
CA GLY A 696 -8.37 29.54 13.03
C GLY A 696 -8.31 29.86 11.54
N SER A 697 -8.04 31.12 11.17
CA SER A 697 -8.08 31.61 9.78
C SER A 697 -7.11 30.89 8.80
N GLY A 698 -6.13 30.15 9.29
CA GLY A 698 -5.21 29.33 8.48
C GLY A 698 -5.86 28.09 7.84
N THR A 699 -6.89 27.53 8.50
CA THR A 699 -7.60 26.29 8.10
C THR A 699 -8.49 26.43 6.85
N LEU A 700 -8.65 27.66 6.35
CA LEU A 700 -9.52 27.98 5.21
C LEU A 700 -8.75 28.17 3.89
N LYS A 701 -7.41 27.98 3.93
CA LYS A 701 -6.53 28.13 2.76
C LYS A 701 -6.44 26.88 1.90
N THR A 702 -6.47 25.71 2.55
CA THR A 702 -6.18 24.39 1.97
C THR A 702 -7.41 23.58 1.53
N PRO A 703 -8.65 23.80 2.04
CA PRO A 703 -9.83 23.15 1.48
C PRO A 703 -10.01 23.49 -0.01
N TYR A 704 -10.69 22.61 -0.74
CA TYR A 704 -11.11 22.86 -2.12
C TYR A 704 -12.64 22.73 -2.21
N PHE A 705 -13.33 23.84 -2.01
CA PHE A 705 -14.77 23.94 -2.12
C PHE A 705 -15.14 24.64 -3.42
N ALA A 706 -15.89 23.96 -4.28
CA ALA A 706 -16.15 24.46 -5.61
C ALA A 706 -17.62 24.41 -6.02
N GLU A 707 -18.04 25.43 -6.78
CA GLU A 707 -19.35 25.50 -7.41
C GLU A 707 -19.24 25.69 -8.93
N TYR A 708 -20.06 24.97 -9.69
CA TYR A 708 -20.11 25.06 -11.16
C TYR A 708 -21.53 24.99 -11.69
N ALA A 709 -21.96 25.99 -12.44
CA ALA A 709 -23.24 26.00 -13.17
C ALA A 709 -24.48 25.59 -12.32
N ASN A 710 -24.50 25.98 -11.05
CA ASN A 710 -25.65 25.75 -10.19
C ASN A 710 -26.79 26.73 -10.54
N LEU A 711 -28.02 26.25 -10.38
CA LEU A 711 -29.26 26.98 -10.64
C LEU A 711 -30.07 27.14 -9.35
N GLY A 712 -31.21 27.80 -9.45
CA GLY A 712 -32.12 28.01 -8.32
C GLY A 712 -31.78 29.26 -7.50
N PRO A 713 -32.67 29.66 -6.60
CA PRO A 713 -32.52 30.91 -5.86
C PRO A 713 -31.34 30.93 -4.87
N GLY A 714 -30.86 29.76 -4.42
CA GLY A 714 -29.63 29.61 -3.64
C GLY A 714 -28.35 29.43 -4.48
N GLY A 715 -28.47 29.35 -5.80
CA GLY A 715 -27.37 29.05 -6.73
C GLY A 715 -26.42 30.23 -7.00
N GLY A 716 -26.80 31.46 -6.64
CA GLY A 716 -25.98 32.65 -6.86
C GLY A 716 -24.71 32.68 -6.00
N THR A 717 -23.56 32.97 -6.60
CA THR A 717 -22.24 32.91 -5.94
C THR A 717 -21.69 34.26 -5.47
N SER A 718 -22.34 35.38 -5.81
CA SER A 718 -21.84 36.74 -5.51
C SER A 718 -21.72 37.07 -4.02
N GLY A 719 -22.44 36.34 -3.16
CA GLY A 719 -22.42 36.52 -1.70
C GLY A 719 -21.65 35.45 -0.94
N ARG A 720 -20.88 34.60 -1.64
CA ARG A 720 -20.14 33.48 -1.05
C ARG A 720 -18.96 33.95 -0.21
N VAL A 721 -18.43 33.05 0.61
CA VAL A 721 -17.22 33.29 1.39
C VAL A 721 -16.03 33.66 0.50
N ASN A 722 -15.14 34.52 1.01
CA ASN A 722 -13.90 34.95 0.31
C ASN A 722 -12.68 34.10 0.72
N TRP A 723 -12.88 32.81 1.03
CA TRP A 723 -11.78 31.94 1.45
C TRP A 723 -10.88 31.60 0.26
N PRO A 724 -9.55 31.51 0.45
CA PRO A 724 -8.66 31.08 -0.62
C PRO A 724 -8.99 29.68 -1.17
N GLY A 725 -9.52 28.79 -0.33
CA GLY A 725 -9.98 27.46 -0.72
C GLY A 725 -11.38 27.38 -1.35
N TYR A 726 -12.07 28.51 -1.54
CA TYR A 726 -13.35 28.56 -2.24
C TYR A 726 -13.18 28.98 -3.70
N HIS A 727 -13.87 28.28 -4.60
CA HIS A 727 -13.73 28.48 -6.04
C HIS A 727 -15.08 28.44 -6.76
N VAL A 728 -15.31 29.43 -7.63
CA VAL A 728 -16.26 29.29 -8.74
C VAL A 728 -15.47 28.80 -9.94
N ILE A 729 -15.69 27.56 -10.35
CA ILE A 729 -14.83 26.88 -11.33
C ILE A 729 -15.45 26.89 -12.73
N GLY A 730 -14.63 26.64 -13.76
CA GLY A 730 -15.09 26.45 -15.14
C GLY A 730 -15.26 24.98 -15.53
N ALA A 731 -15.79 24.72 -16.72
CA ALA A 731 -16.04 23.37 -17.22
C ALA A 731 -14.81 22.42 -17.19
N PRO A 732 -13.59 22.85 -17.56
CA PRO A 732 -12.41 21.97 -17.51
C PRO A 732 -12.06 21.48 -16.10
N ASP A 733 -12.25 22.32 -15.09
CA ASP A 733 -12.03 21.94 -13.69
C ASP A 733 -13.19 21.09 -13.16
N ALA A 734 -14.42 21.46 -13.48
CA ALA A 734 -15.61 20.69 -13.10
C ALA A 734 -15.57 19.26 -13.68
N ALA A 735 -15.05 19.08 -14.90
CA ALA A 735 -14.93 17.78 -15.55
C ALA A 735 -14.11 16.77 -14.72
N LYS A 736 -13.15 17.24 -13.90
CA LYS A 736 -12.33 16.39 -13.03
C LYS A 736 -13.16 15.70 -11.94
N PHE A 737 -14.32 16.25 -11.60
CA PHE A 737 -15.20 15.78 -10.53
C PHE A 737 -16.42 14.99 -11.04
N THR A 738 -16.43 14.63 -12.33
CA THR A 738 -17.46 13.79 -12.95
C THR A 738 -17.25 12.31 -12.62
N VAL A 739 -18.28 11.49 -12.86
CA VAL A 739 -18.23 10.04 -12.63
C VAL A 739 -17.02 9.39 -13.32
N ARG A 740 -16.73 9.76 -14.57
CA ARG A 740 -15.61 9.22 -15.35
C ARG A 740 -14.26 9.50 -14.69
N ASN A 741 -14.02 10.76 -14.35
CA ASN A 741 -12.67 11.21 -13.98
C ASN A 741 -12.40 11.09 -12.48
N PHE A 742 -13.43 11.27 -11.65
CA PHE A 742 -13.25 11.32 -10.21
C PHE A 742 -13.19 9.93 -9.57
N ILE A 743 -14.08 9.04 -10.00
CA ILE A 743 -14.23 7.69 -9.43
C ILE A 743 -14.01 6.58 -10.45
N ALA A 744 -13.43 6.89 -11.61
CA ALA A 744 -13.25 5.95 -12.72
C ALA A 744 -14.54 5.18 -13.09
N GLY A 745 -15.72 5.77 -12.84
CA GLY A 745 -17.00 5.06 -12.81
C GLY A 745 -17.40 4.40 -14.11
N HIS A 746 -16.89 4.90 -15.23
CA HIS A 746 -17.05 4.29 -16.54
C HIS A 746 -16.48 2.87 -16.66
N LEU A 747 -15.54 2.47 -15.79
CA LEU A 747 -14.93 1.15 -15.77
C LEU A 747 -15.74 0.12 -14.97
N TRP A 748 -16.53 0.54 -13.98
CA TRP A 748 -17.14 -0.39 -13.03
C TRP A 748 -18.64 -0.21 -12.82
N ILE A 749 -19.21 0.98 -13.02
CA ILE A 749 -20.66 1.20 -12.86
C ILE A 749 -21.49 0.47 -13.95
N PRO A 750 -21.08 0.39 -15.24
CA PRO A 750 -21.88 -0.30 -16.27
C PRO A 750 -22.23 -1.75 -15.90
N SER A 751 -21.35 -2.43 -15.16
CA SER A 751 -21.58 -3.79 -14.70
C SER A 751 -22.55 -3.91 -13.53
N THR A 752 -23.11 -2.80 -13.05
CA THR A 752 -24.17 -2.81 -12.03
C THR A 752 -25.57 -2.69 -12.65
N GLY A 753 -25.64 -2.36 -13.96
CA GLY A 753 -26.89 -2.10 -14.68
C GLY A 753 -27.53 -0.75 -14.34
N VAL A 754 -26.88 0.08 -13.50
CA VAL A 754 -27.34 1.43 -13.18
C VAL A 754 -26.96 2.38 -14.31
N ILE A 755 -27.93 3.18 -14.74
CA ILE A 755 -27.70 4.24 -15.74
C ILE A 755 -27.11 5.45 -15.03
N PHE A 756 -26.05 6.01 -15.62
CA PHE A 756 -25.36 7.17 -15.09
C PHE A 756 -24.82 8.03 -16.23
N ASN A 757 -24.57 9.30 -15.93
CA ASN A 757 -23.89 10.20 -16.85
C ASN A 757 -22.41 10.23 -16.50
N SER A 758 -21.55 9.88 -17.45
CA SER A 758 -20.11 9.78 -17.22
C SER A 758 -19.44 11.14 -17.01
N ASP A 759 -19.94 12.17 -17.69
CA ASP A 759 -19.29 13.46 -17.85
C ASP A 759 -20.25 14.63 -17.50
N LEU A 760 -19.84 15.88 -17.76
CA LEU A 760 -20.70 17.06 -17.59
C LEU A 760 -21.85 17.04 -18.61
N GLN A 761 -23.02 17.51 -18.18
CA GLN A 761 -24.20 17.67 -19.05
C GLN A 761 -24.27 19.01 -19.75
#